data_AF-A0A1H4Q1H1-F1
#
_entry.id   AF-A0A1H4Q1H1-F1
#
_cell.length_a   1.000
_cell.length_b   1.000
_cell.length_c   1.000
_cell.angle_alpha   90.00
_cell.angle_beta   90.00
_cell.angle_gamma   90.00
#
_symmetry.space_group_name_H-M   'P 1'
#
loop_
_entity.id
_entity.type
_entity.pdbx_description
1 polymer ?
#
loop_
_entity_poly.entity_id
_entity_poly.type
_entity_poly.pdbx_seq_one_letter_code
_entity_poly.pdbx_strand_id
1 'polypeptide(L)'
;MRLEGKGIIDRTREVSFRFDGRDYRGFRGDTLASALLANGVKLFGRSFKYHRPRGLLTAGSEEPNALVEVIGKTSRTPNTRATMQEIFDGLESRSQNRLGSLRQDLMAVNDLVSPFLSAGFYYKTFMWPRHFWEGLYEPVIRRAAGLGSLAKAHDEGVYEKAWAHCDLLVIGAGPAGLMAALTAARAGADVILAEEQPLTGGRLISDGGLIGGDPAAQWVHTVEAELRAMPNVRIMTRTTVTGAYDNGTYGALERVGLHRSPRPNLPRECFWRIVARRAVLTSGAQERHIAFPMNDRPGIMLASAVRTYLNRFGVAPGKRVTLFAANDQARQTARDLMAAGVQVAAIIDPREDVSVVEDCPVHAGAVVIDTKGRHALQAITVRKGSETFRIETDCLAVSGGWNPGLHLTCHMNSRPRWSEEIAAFVPVEAAVPGLAAAGAANGSFSTHGALTAGRLVAEQALAALDLRAPDLAVPAAEDTPYTHRAIWSVEGAKGRNGRAWLDFANDVTVKDVQLSAQENFASVEHMKRYTTQGMAPDQGKNSNVAALAVLADATGRGIPETGTTTFRPPYVPVSIAAMGAGGRAKGFAPERFLTSDQASRDRLAPMIEAGLWYRPSYFPKPGETTWREACDREVRMVRGAVGVCDVSTLGKIDIQGPDAGRFLDFVYTNTFSTLPVGKVRYGLMLREDGLVMDDGTSARLSETHYLMTTTTTAAGQVMRHLDFVQQAFCATWKLRVISVTEAFAQFAIAGPKARALIDTVLDQPLGDLPFMGVRPVTVGGVEARLFRISFSGEEGYELAVPVDYGEALFRDLVARAETMGGGPYGMEALNVLRIEKGFLTHAEIHGRVSADDVGLGAMVSTKKDCIGRAASQRPGLWGPEREQLVGLKASGAISAGAHLFRPGFAVERENDQGYVTSVCWSPTLDSWLGLAFLTDGRARHGEKIRLVDHLRGIDVECEVTHPVFFDADGGRMRG
;
A
#
# COMPACT_ATOMS: atom_id res chain seq x y z
N MET A 1 -29.96 -8.12 -26.58
CA MET A 1 -31.41 -7.83 -26.76
C MET A 1 -32.11 -8.14 -25.46
N ARG A 2 -32.89 -7.21 -24.90
CA ARG A 2 -33.68 -7.48 -23.69
C ARG A 2 -34.86 -8.39 -24.02
N LEU A 3 -35.13 -9.36 -23.15
CA LEU A 3 -36.29 -10.23 -23.19
C LEU A 3 -37.32 -9.74 -22.18
N GLU A 4 -38.59 -9.69 -22.55
CA GLU A 4 -39.67 -9.26 -21.65
C GLU A 4 -39.93 -10.32 -20.56
N GLY A 5 -40.26 -9.90 -19.34
CA GLY A 5 -40.58 -10.81 -18.22
C GLY A 5 -39.42 -11.64 -17.64
N LYS A 6 -38.21 -11.61 -18.22
CA LYS A 6 -37.04 -12.41 -17.76
C LYS A 6 -36.00 -11.56 -17.00
N GLY A 7 -35.20 -12.19 -16.14
CA GLY A 7 -34.12 -11.53 -15.39
C GLY A 7 -34.48 -11.14 -13.95
N ILE A 8 -33.47 -11.08 -13.09
CA ILE A 8 -33.52 -10.67 -11.69
C ILE A 8 -33.09 -9.20 -11.59
N ILE A 9 -33.88 -8.33 -12.22
CA ILE A 9 -33.67 -6.88 -12.27
C ILE A 9 -34.96 -6.15 -11.90
N ASP A 10 -34.85 -4.96 -11.33
CA ASP A 10 -35.99 -4.15 -10.96
C ASP A 10 -36.46 -3.30 -12.14
N ARG A 11 -37.41 -3.84 -12.90
CA ARG A 11 -38.00 -3.22 -14.10
C ARG A 11 -38.84 -1.98 -13.79
N THR A 12 -39.21 -1.75 -12.52
CA THR A 12 -39.97 -0.57 -12.10
C THR A 12 -39.07 0.66 -11.96
N ARG A 13 -37.75 0.46 -11.92
CA ARG A 13 -36.75 1.51 -11.74
C ARG A 13 -35.79 1.54 -12.93
N GLU A 14 -36.14 2.34 -13.92
CA GLU A 14 -35.25 2.69 -15.02
C GLU A 14 -34.08 3.55 -14.52
N VAL A 15 -32.89 3.35 -15.10
CA VAL A 15 -31.66 4.08 -14.76
C VAL A 15 -31.03 4.64 -16.03
N SER A 16 -30.67 5.92 -15.98
CA SER A 16 -30.03 6.64 -17.08
C SER A 16 -28.51 6.71 -16.91
N PHE A 17 -27.75 6.42 -17.97
CA PHE A 17 -26.29 6.47 -17.94
C PHE A 17 -25.71 6.80 -19.32
N ARG A 18 -24.42 7.16 -19.35
CA ARG A 18 -23.71 7.56 -20.55
C ARG A 18 -22.49 6.68 -20.81
N PHE A 19 -22.35 6.21 -22.05
CA PHE A 19 -21.18 5.44 -22.51
C PHE A 19 -20.69 6.01 -23.84
N ASP A 20 -19.39 6.31 -23.93
CA ASP A 20 -18.75 6.85 -25.14
C ASP A 20 -19.46 8.09 -25.71
N GLY A 21 -19.95 8.94 -24.81
CA GLY A 21 -20.61 10.17 -25.20
C GLY A 21 -22.09 10.02 -25.58
N ARG A 22 -22.67 8.82 -25.52
CA ARG A 22 -24.07 8.54 -25.85
C ARG A 22 -24.88 8.10 -24.63
N ASP A 23 -26.15 8.51 -24.59
CA ASP A 23 -27.07 8.15 -23.51
C ASP A 23 -27.71 6.78 -23.76
N TYR A 24 -27.82 6.00 -22.69
CA TYR A 24 -28.44 4.69 -22.67
C TYR A 24 -29.37 4.56 -21.46
N ARG A 25 -30.27 3.58 -21.53
CA ARG A 25 -31.21 3.24 -20.46
C ARG A 25 -31.03 1.78 -20.06
N GLY A 26 -31.14 1.51 -18.78
CA GLY A 26 -31.17 0.18 -18.21
C GLY A 26 -32.09 0.14 -16.99
N PHE A 27 -31.99 -0.91 -16.18
CA PHE A 27 -32.78 -1.07 -14.98
C PHE A 27 -31.90 -1.27 -13.76
N ARG A 28 -32.41 -0.92 -12.59
CA ARG A 28 -31.71 -1.20 -11.33
C ARG A 28 -31.44 -2.70 -11.21
N GLY A 29 -30.19 -3.05 -10.92
CA GLY A 29 -29.70 -4.42 -10.92
C GLY A 29 -28.90 -4.78 -12.17
N ASP A 30 -28.98 -4.00 -13.25
CA ASP A 30 -28.06 -4.14 -14.38
C ASP A 30 -26.64 -3.71 -14.00
N THR A 31 -25.68 -4.41 -14.59
CA THR A 31 -24.30 -3.94 -14.78
C THR A 31 -24.21 -3.14 -16.07
N LEU A 32 -23.17 -2.32 -16.22
CA LEU A 32 -22.88 -1.56 -17.44
C LEU A 32 -22.82 -2.49 -18.66
N ALA A 33 -22.20 -3.67 -18.51
CA ALA A 33 -22.17 -4.70 -19.55
C ALA A 33 -23.57 -5.17 -19.95
N SER A 34 -24.39 -5.59 -18.98
CA SER A 34 -25.73 -6.11 -19.25
C SER A 34 -26.65 -5.05 -19.88
N ALA A 35 -26.60 -3.80 -19.41
CA ALA A 35 -27.39 -2.70 -19.94
C ALA A 35 -26.96 -2.33 -21.37
N LEU A 36 -25.65 -2.23 -21.64
CA LEU A 36 -25.14 -1.97 -22.99
C LEU A 36 -25.52 -3.09 -23.97
N LEU A 37 -25.42 -4.35 -23.55
CA LEU A 37 -25.80 -5.51 -24.36
C LEU A 37 -27.33 -5.56 -24.61
N ALA A 38 -28.13 -5.14 -23.64
CA ALA A 38 -29.58 -4.97 -23.82
C ALA A 38 -29.91 -3.94 -24.90
N ASN A 39 -29.12 -2.86 -24.98
CA ASN A 39 -29.19 -1.80 -26.00
C ASN A 39 -28.47 -2.15 -27.32
N GLY A 40 -28.04 -3.40 -27.51
CA GLY A 40 -27.45 -3.88 -28.77
C GLY A 40 -25.98 -3.51 -28.98
N VAL A 41 -25.29 -3.02 -27.95
CA VAL A 41 -23.84 -2.76 -28.01
C VAL A 41 -23.09 -4.09 -27.91
N LYS A 42 -22.30 -4.41 -28.95
CA LYS A 42 -21.44 -5.61 -28.98
C LYS A 42 -19.95 -5.29 -28.82
N LEU A 43 -19.55 -4.04 -29.06
CA LEU A 43 -18.16 -3.59 -29.05
C LEU A 43 -17.89 -2.76 -27.78
N PHE A 44 -16.95 -3.21 -26.96
CA PHE A 44 -16.66 -2.61 -25.65
C PHE A 44 -15.27 -1.98 -25.57
N GLY A 45 -14.31 -2.50 -26.34
CA GLY A 45 -12.93 -2.05 -26.29
C GLY A 45 -12.11 -2.50 -27.50
N ARG A 46 -10.81 -2.24 -27.39
CA ARG A 46 -9.80 -2.57 -28.39
C ARG A 46 -8.67 -3.34 -27.72
N SER A 47 -8.17 -4.36 -28.40
CA SER A 47 -7.11 -5.21 -27.86
C SER A 47 -5.80 -4.44 -27.69
N PHE A 48 -5.00 -4.83 -26.69
CA PHE A 48 -3.82 -4.11 -26.22
C PHE A 48 -2.82 -3.76 -27.31
N LYS A 49 -2.40 -4.75 -28.11
CA LYS A 49 -1.30 -4.63 -29.06
C LYS A 49 -1.79 -4.38 -30.48
N TYR A 50 -2.81 -5.14 -30.89
CA TYR A 50 -3.27 -5.16 -32.28
C TYR A 50 -4.50 -4.26 -32.52
N HIS A 51 -5.06 -3.62 -31.49
CA HIS A 51 -6.26 -2.79 -31.60
C HIS A 51 -7.43 -3.50 -32.27
N ARG A 52 -7.53 -4.81 -32.04
CA ARG A 52 -8.61 -5.63 -32.57
C ARG A 52 -9.92 -5.31 -31.83
N PRO A 53 -11.07 -5.27 -32.52
CA PRO A 53 -12.35 -5.04 -31.87
C PRO A 53 -12.63 -6.14 -30.84
N ARG A 54 -12.95 -5.77 -29.58
CA ARG A 54 -13.28 -6.73 -28.52
C ARG A 54 -14.67 -6.49 -27.94
N GLY A 55 -15.39 -7.60 -27.71
CA GLY A 55 -16.67 -7.63 -27.01
C GLY A 55 -16.54 -8.29 -25.64
N LEU A 56 -17.66 -8.43 -24.94
CA LEU A 56 -17.74 -9.19 -23.69
C LEU A 56 -17.27 -10.63 -23.90
N LEU A 57 -16.51 -11.18 -22.95
CA LEU A 57 -16.18 -12.61 -22.92
C LEU A 57 -16.94 -13.33 -21.80
N THR A 58 -17.11 -12.64 -20.66
CA THR A 58 -17.54 -13.21 -19.38
C THR A 58 -18.65 -12.36 -18.74
N ALA A 59 -18.99 -12.62 -17.48
CA ALA A 59 -20.01 -11.89 -16.73
C ALA A 59 -19.60 -11.51 -15.29
N GLY A 60 -18.34 -11.74 -14.90
CA GLY A 60 -17.84 -11.47 -13.55
C GLY A 60 -16.54 -10.67 -13.51
N SER A 61 -15.79 -10.82 -12.41
CA SER A 61 -14.50 -10.14 -12.16
C SER A 61 -13.34 -10.69 -13.00
N GLU A 62 -13.58 -11.79 -13.71
CA GLU A 62 -12.66 -12.45 -14.64
C GLU A 62 -12.63 -11.83 -16.05
N GLU A 63 -13.47 -10.83 -16.33
CA GLU A 63 -13.57 -10.18 -17.64
C GLU A 63 -12.24 -9.57 -18.13
N PRO A 64 -11.70 -10.01 -19.29
CA PRO A 64 -10.45 -9.48 -19.83
C PRO A 64 -10.64 -8.37 -20.87
N ASN A 65 -11.78 -8.28 -21.55
CA ASN A 65 -11.97 -7.40 -22.71
C ASN A 65 -12.67 -6.08 -22.37
N ALA A 66 -13.80 -6.16 -21.67
CA ALA A 66 -14.69 -5.02 -21.46
C ALA A 66 -14.24 -4.12 -20.28
N LEU A 67 -13.04 -3.54 -20.44
CA LEU A 67 -12.45 -2.58 -19.51
C LEU A 67 -12.81 -1.14 -19.91
N VAL A 68 -13.39 -0.37 -18.99
CA VAL A 68 -13.86 1.00 -19.20
C VAL A 68 -13.24 1.98 -18.20
N GLU A 69 -13.21 3.25 -18.57
CA GLU A 69 -13.01 4.36 -17.64
C GLU A 69 -14.36 4.78 -17.05
N VAL A 70 -14.44 4.88 -15.72
CA VAL A 70 -15.54 5.59 -15.04
C VAL A 70 -15.10 7.04 -14.81
N ILE A 71 -15.90 7.97 -15.32
CA ILE A 71 -15.62 9.40 -15.30
C ILE A 71 -16.40 10.04 -14.14
N GLY A 72 -15.67 10.60 -13.19
CA GLY A 72 -16.23 11.46 -12.14
C GLY A 72 -15.92 12.93 -12.42
N LYS A 73 -16.43 13.82 -11.56
CA LYS A 73 -16.24 15.28 -11.70
C LYS A 73 -14.77 15.70 -11.69
N THR A 74 -13.99 15.16 -10.75
CA THR A 74 -12.56 15.42 -10.58
C THR A 74 -11.71 14.15 -10.62
N SER A 75 -12.34 12.98 -10.70
CA SER A 75 -11.68 11.68 -10.67
C SER A 75 -11.89 10.89 -11.96
N ARG A 76 -10.94 10.02 -12.31
CA ARG A 76 -11.07 9.04 -13.38
C ARG A 76 -10.58 7.69 -12.88
N THR A 77 -11.44 6.68 -12.97
CA THR A 77 -11.09 5.31 -12.55
C THR A 77 -10.96 4.43 -13.80
N PRO A 78 -9.73 4.16 -14.26
CA PRO A 78 -9.48 3.32 -15.43
C PRO A 78 -9.66 1.83 -15.11
N ASN A 79 -9.71 1.02 -16.16
CA ASN A 79 -9.72 -0.45 -16.09
C ASN A 79 -10.85 -1.03 -15.22
N THR A 80 -11.95 -0.30 -15.09
CA THR A 80 -13.16 -0.80 -14.44
C THR A 80 -13.80 -1.84 -15.36
N ARG A 81 -14.15 -3.01 -14.81
CA ARG A 81 -14.84 -4.03 -15.59
C ARG A 81 -16.29 -3.65 -15.77
N ALA A 82 -16.76 -3.54 -17.01
CA ALA A 82 -18.16 -3.25 -17.31
C ALA A 82 -19.11 -4.33 -16.72
N THR A 83 -18.61 -5.56 -16.55
CA THR A 83 -19.31 -6.69 -15.92
C THR A 83 -19.52 -6.51 -14.42
N MET A 84 -18.73 -5.69 -13.74
CA MET A 84 -18.81 -5.46 -12.29
C MET A 84 -19.39 -4.09 -11.93
N GLN A 85 -19.36 -3.13 -12.85
CA GLN A 85 -19.91 -1.79 -12.62
C GLN A 85 -21.43 -1.79 -12.71
N GLU A 86 -22.13 -1.71 -11.58
CA GLU A 86 -23.58 -1.46 -11.54
C GLU A 86 -23.89 -0.08 -12.16
N ILE A 87 -24.96 0.03 -12.93
CA ILE A 87 -25.41 1.33 -13.44
C ILE A 87 -26.11 2.13 -12.33
N PHE A 88 -25.92 3.44 -12.34
CA PHE A 88 -26.63 4.38 -11.46
C PHE A 88 -26.87 5.68 -12.24
N ASP A 89 -27.85 6.49 -11.79
CA ASP A 89 -28.17 7.73 -12.48
C ASP A 89 -27.00 8.71 -12.47
N GLY A 90 -26.61 9.14 -13.68
CA GLY A 90 -25.47 10.01 -13.91
C GLY A 90 -24.12 9.29 -14.04
N LEU A 91 -24.10 7.96 -14.13
CA LEU A 91 -22.89 7.22 -14.47
C LEU A 91 -22.39 7.65 -15.87
N GLU A 92 -21.18 8.21 -15.95
CA GLU A 92 -20.46 8.44 -17.21
C GLU A 92 -19.30 7.46 -17.33
N SER A 93 -19.21 6.78 -18.47
CA SER A 93 -18.14 5.84 -18.77
C SER A 93 -17.64 5.94 -20.21
N ARG A 94 -16.39 5.50 -20.44
CA ARG A 94 -15.73 5.53 -21.75
C ARG A 94 -14.99 4.23 -22.03
N SER A 95 -15.05 3.76 -23.27
CA SER A 95 -14.18 2.68 -23.74
C SER A 95 -12.73 3.16 -23.83
N GLN A 96 -11.80 2.24 -23.56
CA GLN A 96 -10.38 2.54 -23.48
C GLN A 96 -9.56 1.96 -24.64
N ASN A 97 -8.27 2.28 -24.67
CA ASN A 97 -7.27 1.78 -25.63
C ASN A 97 -7.60 2.03 -27.12
N ARG A 98 -8.06 3.24 -27.46
CA ARG A 98 -8.43 3.63 -28.84
C ARG A 98 -7.93 5.02 -29.20
N LEU A 99 -7.67 5.26 -30.49
CA LEU A 99 -7.46 6.59 -31.04
C LEU A 99 -8.62 6.96 -31.98
N GLY A 100 -9.43 7.95 -31.58
CA GLY A 100 -10.66 8.32 -32.29
C GLY A 100 -11.88 7.57 -31.77
N SER A 101 -12.81 7.20 -32.66
CA SER A 101 -14.04 6.49 -32.25
C SER A 101 -13.76 5.00 -32.02
N LEU A 102 -14.49 4.36 -31.09
CA LEU A 102 -14.31 2.92 -30.82
C LEU A 102 -14.51 2.06 -32.07
N ARG A 103 -15.35 2.50 -33.01
CA ARG A 103 -15.61 1.79 -34.29
C ARG A 103 -14.53 2.07 -35.35
N GLN A 104 -13.98 3.28 -35.38
CA GLN A 104 -12.98 3.73 -36.34
C GLN A 104 -11.68 4.10 -35.59
N ASP A 105 -11.05 3.08 -35.02
CA ASP A 105 -9.77 3.25 -34.30
C ASP A 105 -8.61 3.33 -35.31
N LEU A 106 -7.90 4.46 -35.31
CA LEU A 106 -6.77 4.69 -36.22
C LEU A 106 -5.61 3.72 -35.97
N MET A 107 -5.45 3.22 -34.73
CA MET A 107 -4.40 2.27 -34.39
C MET A 107 -4.70 0.84 -34.86
N ALA A 108 -5.88 0.57 -35.43
CA ALA A 108 -6.21 -0.72 -36.02
C ALA A 108 -5.32 -1.10 -37.23
N VAL A 109 -4.50 -0.16 -37.73
CA VAL A 109 -3.43 -0.43 -38.70
C VAL A 109 -2.38 -1.41 -38.16
N ASN A 110 -2.16 -1.44 -36.84
CA ASN A 110 -1.21 -2.36 -36.19
C ASN A 110 -1.55 -3.83 -36.47
N ASP A 111 -2.83 -4.16 -36.64
CA ASP A 111 -3.25 -5.51 -36.99
C ASP A 111 -2.79 -5.91 -38.41
N LEU A 112 -2.62 -4.96 -39.34
CA LEU A 112 -2.15 -5.21 -40.72
C LEU A 112 -0.68 -5.64 -40.75
N VAL A 113 0.14 -5.08 -39.86
CA VAL A 113 1.57 -5.38 -39.73
C VAL A 113 1.86 -6.44 -38.66
N SER A 114 0.84 -7.16 -38.18
CA SER A 114 0.97 -8.16 -37.11
C SER A 114 2.06 -9.22 -37.30
N PRO A 115 2.43 -9.67 -38.52
CA PRO A 115 3.52 -10.64 -38.69
C PRO A 115 4.88 -10.17 -38.17
N PHE A 116 5.12 -8.86 -38.13
CA PHE A 116 6.35 -8.26 -37.59
C PHE A 116 6.29 -8.00 -36.09
N LEU A 117 5.13 -8.18 -35.48
CA LEU A 117 4.90 -7.93 -34.06
C LEU A 117 4.69 -9.26 -33.32
N SER A 118 5.63 -10.20 -33.41
CA SER A 118 5.57 -11.45 -32.62
C SER A 118 5.86 -11.21 -31.13
N ALA A 119 5.64 -12.21 -30.27
CA ALA A 119 6.23 -12.21 -28.94
C ALA A 119 7.75 -11.99 -29.02
N GLY A 120 8.30 -11.22 -28.06
CA GLY A 120 9.71 -10.86 -27.96
C GLY A 120 10.26 -9.87 -28.99
N PHE A 121 9.49 -9.44 -29.99
CA PHE A 121 9.96 -8.48 -31.02
C PHE A 121 10.56 -7.20 -30.43
N TYR A 122 9.94 -6.64 -29.40
CA TYR A 122 10.36 -5.41 -28.76
C TYR A 122 11.75 -5.52 -28.10
N TYR A 123 12.08 -6.68 -27.51
CA TYR A 123 13.42 -6.95 -26.97
C TYR A 123 14.49 -7.00 -28.06
N LYS A 124 14.13 -7.44 -29.27
CA LYS A 124 15.07 -7.63 -30.39
C LYS A 124 15.29 -6.35 -31.21
N THR A 125 14.29 -5.46 -31.25
CA THR A 125 14.29 -4.32 -32.19
C THR A 125 14.47 -2.96 -31.52
N PHE A 126 13.90 -2.71 -30.33
CA PHE A 126 13.86 -1.36 -29.75
C PHE A 126 14.95 -1.07 -28.72
N MET A 127 15.69 -2.08 -28.26
CA MET A 127 16.78 -1.88 -27.29
C MET A 127 18.08 -1.35 -27.90
N TRP A 128 18.14 -1.22 -29.23
CA TRP A 128 19.32 -0.74 -29.94
C TRP A 128 18.94 0.19 -31.10
N PRO A 129 19.64 1.32 -31.31
CA PRO A 129 20.70 1.88 -30.47
C PRO A 129 20.15 2.57 -29.20
N ARG A 130 20.94 2.56 -28.10
CA ARG A 130 20.51 3.03 -26.76
C ARG A 130 19.91 4.45 -26.74
N HIS A 131 20.45 5.38 -27.53
CA HIS A 131 19.97 6.77 -27.59
C HIS A 131 18.57 6.89 -28.23
N PHE A 132 18.18 5.96 -29.11
CA PHE A 132 16.82 5.92 -29.67
C PHE A 132 15.80 5.36 -28.69
N TRP A 133 16.20 4.49 -27.77
CA TRP A 133 15.31 4.01 -26.73
C TRP A 133 14.75 5.17 -25.90
N GLU A 134 15.63 5.98 -25.31
CA GLU A 134 15.22 7.12 -24.46
C GLU A 134 14.56 8.25 -25.26
N GLY A 135 15.06 8.56 -26.47
CA GLY A 135 14.62 9.72 -27.26
C GLY A 135 13.39 9.49 -28.16
N LEU A 136 13.14 8.26 -28.63
CA LEU A 136 12.13 7.98 -29.66
C LEU A 136 11.20 6.82 -29.30
N TYR A 137 11.75 5.64 -29.00
CA TYR A 137 10.96 4.43 -28.82
C TYR A 137 10.17 4.45 -27.50
N GLU A 138 10.82 4.75 -26.38
CA GLU A 138 10.16 4.76 -25.07
C GLU A 138 9.00 5.77 -25.00
N PRO A 139 9.14 7.04 -25.44
CA PRO A 139 8.02 7.98 -25.41
C PRO A 139 6.81 7.55 -26.24
N VAL A 140 7.05 6.99 -27.44
CA VAL A 140 5.99 6.51 -28.34
C VAL A 140 5.32 5.26 -27.78
N ILE A 141 6.10 4.29 -27.31
CA ILE A 141 5.60 3.06 -26.69
C ILE A 141 4.81 3.39 -25.42
N ARG A 142 5.31 4.26 -24.54
CA ARG A 142 4.57 4.66 -23.32
C ARG A 142 3.23 5.32 -23.62
N ARG A 143 3.11 6.08 -24.70
CA ARG A 143 1.83 6.67 -25.14
C ARG A 143 0.88 5.62 -25.72
N ALA A 144 1.41 4.60 -26.39
CA ALA A 144 0.61 3.57 -27.06
C ALA A 144 0.27 2.36 -26.15
N ALA A 145 1.08 2.06 -25.13
CA ALA A 145 1.00 0.85 -24.32
C ALA A 145 0.14 0.98 -23.05
N GLY A 146 -0.71 2.01 -22.95
CA GLY A 146 -1.63 2.19 -21.82
C GLY A 146 -3.02 1.63 -22.13
N LEU A 147 -3.56 0.75 -21.28
CA LEU A 147 -4.95 0.29 -21.40
C LEU A 147 -5.97 1.36 -21.01
N GLY A 148 -5.66 2.20 -20.01
CA GLY A 148 -6.54 3.24 -19.47
C GLY A 148 -5.75 4.43 -18.93
N SER A 149 -6.43 5.51 -18.58
CA SER A 149 -5.80 6.76 -18.13
C SER A 149 -6.23 7.20 -16.72
N LEU A 150 -5.30 7.83 -16.00
CA LEU A 150 -5.55 8.42 -14.69
C LEU A 150 -5.94 9.90 -14.81
N ALA A 151 -6.71 10.40 -13.85
CA ALA A 151 -6.84 11.84 -13.65
C ALA A 151 -5.48 12.40 -13.20
N LYS A 152 -5.07 13.56 -13.73
CA LYS A 152 -3.84 14.25 -13.27
C LYS A 152 -4.04 15.00 -11.94
N ALA A 153 -5.29 15.13 -11.49
CA ALA A 153 -5.63 15.70 -10.19
C ALA A 153 -5.40 14.66 -9.08
N HIS A 154 -5.12 15.14 -7.87
CA HIS A 154 -5.08 14.28 -6.69
C HIS A 154 -6.49 13.79 -6.34
N ASP A 155 -6.58 12.60 -5.73
CA ASP A 155 -7.86 12.01 -5.36
C ASP A 155 -8.39 12.62 -4.05
N GLU A 156 -9.50 13.34 -4.15
CA GLU A 156 -10.19 13.94 -3.00
C GLU A 156 -11.28 13.02 -2.42
N GLY A 157 -11.46 11.82 -3.00
CA GLY A 157 -12.45 10.84 -2.57
C GLY A 157 -12.35 10.48 -1.08
N VAL A 158 -13.50 10.17 -0.50
CA VAL A 158 -13.58 9.61 0.87
C VAL A 158 -13.42 8.10 0.77
N TYR A 159 -12.55 7.55 1.63
CA TYR A 159 -12.26 6.13 1.73
C TYR A 159 -12.22 5.75 3.20
N GLU A 160 -12.51 4.49 3.49
CA GLU A 160 -12.49 3.95 4.85
C GLU A 160 -11.55 2.75 4.99
N LYS A 161 -11.13 2.52 6.23
CA LYS A 161 -10.50 1.28 6.68
C LYS A 161 -11.28 0.76 7.87
N ALA A 162 -11.51 -0.55 7.91
CA ALA A 162 -12.24 -1.18 8.99
C ALA A 162 -11.63 -2.52 9.39
N TRP A 163 -11.95 -2.96 10.60
CA TRP A 163 -11.45 -4.19 11.20
C TRP A 163 -12.62 -5.04 11.66
N ALA A 164 -12.57 -6.34 11.36
CA ALA A 164 -13.58 -7.30 11.79
C ALA A 164 -12.93 -8.57 12.32
N HIS A 165 -13.64 -9.25 13.22
CA HIS A 165 -13.30 -10.58 13.72
C HIS A 165 -14.52 -11.47 13.55
N CYS A 166 -14.32 -12.77 13.36
CA CYS A 166 -15.39 -13.76 13.34
C CYS A 166 -14.86 -15.16 13.67
N ASP A 167 -15.75 -16.08 14.04
CA ASP A 167 -15.40 -17.49 14.16
C ASP A 167 -15.19 -18.12 12.78
N LEU A 168 -16.10 -17.84 11.84
CA LEU A 168 -16.06 -18.39 10.48
C LEU A 168 -16.21 -17.31 9.41
N LEU A 169 -15.20 -17.17 8.55
CA LEU A 169 -15.28 -16.38 7.33
C LEU A 169 -15.64 -17.29 6.14
N VAL A 170 -16.80 -17.08 5.54
CA VAL A 170 -17.23 -17.77 4.30
C VAL A 170 -17.00 -16.86 3.10
N ILE A 171 -16.21 -17.33 2.12
CA ILE A 171 -15.71 -16.53 1.00
C ILE A 171 -16.40 -16.98 -0.30
N GLY A 172 -17.44 -16.24 -0.70
CA GLY A 172 -18.31 -16.50 -1.85
C GLY A 172 -19.66 -17.09 -1.43
N ALA A 173 -20.75 -16.47 -1.86
CA ALA A 173 -22.11 -16.81 -1.44
C ALA A 173 -22.87 -17.66 -2.49
N GLY A 174 -22.16 -18.60 -3.14
CA GLY A 174 -22.77 -19.64 -3.97
C GLY A 174 -23.49 -20.73 -3.15
N PRO A 175 -23.94 -21.84 -3.77
CA PRO A 175 -24.63 -22.93 -3.06
C PRO A 175 -23.83 -23.46 -1.87
N ALA A 176 -22.53 -23.73 -2.07
CA ALA A 176 -21.63 -24.19 -1.02
C ALA A 176 -21.48 -23.15 0.10
N GLY A 177 -21.36 -21.86 -0.23
CA GLY A 177 -21.18 -20.79 0.74
C GLY A 177 -22.42 -20.52 1.57
N LEU A 178 -23.59 -20.49 0.94
CA LEU A 178 -24.88 -20.36 1.64
C LEU A 178 -25.11 -21.54 2.58
N MET A 179 -24.80 -22.77 2.15
CA MET A 179 -24.92 -23.95 3.00
C MET A 179 -23.92 -23.94 4.16
N ALA A 180 -22.67 -23.54 3.91
CA ALA A 180 -21.65 -23.41 4.95
C ALA A 180 -22.03 -22.36 6.00
N ALA A 181 -22.46 -21.17 5.54
CA ALA A 181 -22.89 -20.09 6.40
C ALA A 181 -24.12 -20.48 7.24
N LEU A 182 -25.13 -21.12 6.64
CA LEU A 182 -26.33 -21.57 7.35
C LEU A 182 -26.00 -22.63 8.41
N THR A 183 -25.15 -23.60 8.07
CA THR A 183 -24.70 -24.65 8.99
C THR A 183 -23.98 -24.05 10.20
N ALA A 184 -23.03 -23.14 9.96
CA ALA A 184 -22.26 -22.50 11.02
C ALA A 184 -23.08 -21.52 11.87
N ALA A 185 -23.93 -20.72 11.23
CA ALA A 185 -24.76 -19.74 11.91
C ALA A 185 -25.77 -20.41 12.86
N ARG A 186 -26.39 -21.52 12.43
CA ARG A 186 -27.30 -22.31 13.28
C ARG A 186 -26.60 -23.03 14.44
N ALA A 187 -25.28 -23.28 14.34
CA ALA A 187 -24.46 -23.74 15.46
C ALA A 187 -24.08 -22.61 16.45
N GLY A 188 -24.42 -21.35 16.16
CA GLY A 188 -24.12 -20.19 17.00
C GLY A 188 -22.74 -19.57 16.78
N ALA A 189 -22.00 -19.96 15.73
CA ALA A 189 -20.73 -19.32 15.37
C ALA A 189 -20.96 -17.86 14.90
N ASP A 190 -20.03 -16.95 15.17
CA ASP A 190 -20.01 -15.63 14.54
C ASP A 190 -19.53 -15.76 13.07
N VAL A 191 -20.42 -15.52 12.11
CA VAL A 191 -20.21 -15.77 10.69
C VAL A 191 -20.15 -14.47 9.90
N ILE A 192 -19.06 -14.28 9.14
CA ILE A 192 -19.02 -13.30 8.05
C ILE A 192 -19.15 -14.05 6.72
N LEU A 193 -20.16 -13.72 5.93
CA LEU A 193 -20.35 -14.20 4.56
C LEU A 193 -20.00 -13.07 3.58
N ALA A 194 -18.86 -13.19 2.90
CA ALA A 194 -18.38 -12.19 1.95
C ALA A 194 -18.68 -12.60 0.50
N GLU A 195 -19.28 -11.70 -0.27
CA GLU A 195 -19.67 -11.90 -1.67
C GLU A 195 -19.24 -10.70 -2.51
N GLU A 196 -18.52 -10.93 -3.61
CA GLU A 196 -18.05 -9.84 -4.49
C GLU A 196 -19.17 -9.20 -5.30
N GLN A 197 -20.24 -9.96 -5.56
CA GLN A 197 -21.43 -9.54 -6.30
C GLN A 197 -22.43 -8.78 -5.42
N PRO A 198 -23.37 -8.03 -6.02
CA PRO A 198 -24.45 -7.36 -5.29
C PRO A 198 -25.53 -8.30 -4.75
N LEU A 199 -25.59 -9.55 -5.23
CA LEU A 199 -26.58 -10.56 -4.87
C LEU A 199 -25.88 -11.83 -4.40
N THR A 200 -26.47 -12.55 -3.45
CA THR A 200 -26.04 -13.91 -3.09
C THR A 200 -26.59 -14.94 -4.10
N GLY A 201 -26.18 -16.20 -3.94
CA GLY A 201 -26.58 -17.34 -4.78
C GLY A 201 -25.52 -17.78 -5.78
N GLY A 202 -24.50 -16.94 -6.07
CA GLY A 202 -23.43 -17.26 -7.00
C GLY A 202 -23.98 -17.73 -8.36
N ARG A 203 -23.58 -18.93 -8.81
CA ARG A 203 -24.12 -19.48 -10.08
C ARG A 203 -25.58 -19.92 -10.00
N LEU A 204 -26.18 -20.20 -8.84
CA LEU A 204 -27.57 -20.67 -8.76
C LEU A 204 -28.55 -19.69 -9.43
N ILE A 205 -28.31 -18.38 -9.28
CA ILE A 205 -29.15 -17.34 -9.87
C ILE A 205 -28.92 -17.13 -11.37
N SER A 206 -27.83 -17.69 -11.91
CA SER A 206 -27.55 -17.76 -13.35
C SER A 206 -28.02 -19.08 -13.96
N ASP A 207 -27.82 -20.18 -13.24
CA ASP A 207 -28.01 -21.53 -13.72
C ASP A 207 -29.48 -21.99 -13.57
N GLY A 208 -30.21 -21.48 -12.58
CA GLY A 208 -31.59 -21.87 -12.32
C GLY A 208 -31.70 -23.29 -11.73
N GLY A 209 -32.76 -24.00 -12.10
CA GLY A 209 -33.06 -25.34 -11.57
C GLY A 209 -33.87 -25.31 -10.27
N LEU A 210 -33.99 -26.48 -9.65
CA LEU A 210 -34.75 -26.69 -8.41
C LEU A 210 -33.82 -27.10 -7.26
N ILE A 211 -34.09 -26.57 -6.06
CA ILE A 211 -33.42 -26.92 -4.80
C ILE A 211 -34.50 -27.23 -3.77
N GLY A 212 -34.56 -28.47 -3.30
CA GLY A 212 -35.61 -28.93 -2.39
C GLY A 212 -37.02 -28.88 -2.98
N GLY A 213 -37.14 -28.84 -4.31
CA GLY A 213 -38.41 -28.69 -5.04
C GLY A 213 -38.76 -27.25 -5.40
N ASP A 214 -38.11 -26.25 -4.80
CA ASP A 214 -38.33 -24.83 -5.09
C ASP A 214 -37.38 -24.31 -6.18
N PRO A 215 -37.76 -23.29 -6.96
CA PRO A 215 -36.84 -22.59 -7.84
C PRO A 215 -35.58 -22.10 -7.10
N ALA A 216 -34.40 -22.30 -7.69
CA ALA A 216 -33.12 -21.99 -7.04
C ALA A 216 -33.03 -20.55 -6.50
N ALA A 217 -33.57 -19.57 -7.24
CA ALA A 217 -33.60 -18.17 -6.79
C ALA A 217 -34.49 -17.94 -5.54
N GLN A 218 -35.58 -18.70 -5.41
CA GLN A 218 -36.45 -18.65 -4.24
C GLN A 218 -35.78 -19.29 -3.02
N TRP A 219 -35.07 -20.41 -3.22
CA TRP A 219 -34.27 -21.01 -2.15
C TRP A 219 -33.16 -20.06 -1.66
N VAL A 220 -32.42 -19.43 -2.56
CA VAL A 220 -31.40 -18.41 -2.22
C VAL A 220 -32.02 -17.28 -1.40
N HIS A 221 -33.17 -16.74 -1.82
CA HIS A 221 -33.88 -15.69 -1.09
C HIS A 221 -34.25 -16.12 0.33
N THR A 222 -34.75 -17.35 0.48
CA THR A 222 -35.17 -17.91 1.78
C THR A 222 -33.97 -18.06 2.73
N VAL A 223 -32.87 -18.64 2.26
CA VAL A 223 -31.65 -18.82 3.07
C VAL A 223 -31.01 -17.47 3.41
N GLU A 224 -30.95 -16.54 2.46
CA GLU A 224 -30.43 -15.19 2.73
C GLU A 224 -31.29 -14.47 3.77
N ALA A 225 -32.62 -14.54 3.67
CA ALA A 225 -33.53 -13.92 4.64
C ALA A 225 -33.34 -14.49 6.05
N GLU A 226 -33.17 -15.81 6.16
CA GLU A 226 -32.86 -16.46 7.43
C GLU A 226 -31.52 -15.97 8.00
N LEU A 227 -30.45 -16.01 7.20
CA LEU A 227 -29.12 -15.57 7.61
C LEU A 227 -29.13 -14.09 8.06
N ARG A 228 -29.86 -13.21 7.36
CA ARG A 228 -29.98 -11.79 7.75
C ARG A 228 -30.73 -11.58 9.07
N ALA A 229 -31.62 -12.49 9.44
CA ALA A 229 -32.37 -12.41 10.69
C ALA A 229 -31.54 -12.89 11.90
N MET A 230 -30.41 -13.57 11.68
CA MET A 230 -29.55 -14.09 12.74
C MET A 230 -28.59 -13.01 13.26
N PRO A 231 -28.50 -12.78 14.59
CA PRO A 231 -27.65 -11.73 15.16
C PRO A 231 -26.15 -12.03 15.07
N ASN A 232 -25.78 -13.30 14.88
CA ASN A 232 -24.41 -13.79 14.75
C ASN A 232 -23.95 -13.90 13.28
N VAL A 233 -24.66 -13.25 12.34
CA VAL A 233 -24.31 -13.31 10.92
C VAL A 233 -24.18 -11.91 10.33
N ARG A 234 -23.09 -11.68 9.60
CA ARG A 234 -22.88 -10.50 8.77
C ARG A 234 -22.72 -10.89 7.31
N ILE A 235 -23.70 -10.51 6.48
CA ILE A 235 -23.61 -10.67 5.02
C ILE A 235 -23.00 -9.42 4.40
N MET A 236 -21.81 -9.55 3.83
CA MET A 236 -21.05 -8.48 3.17
C MET A 236 -21.07 -8.69 1.65
N THR A 237 -22.11 -8.20 0.98
CA THR A 237 -22.15 -8.14 -0.50
C THR A 237 -21.22 -7.04 -1.02
N ARG A 238 -20.87 -7.08 -2.32
CA ARG A 238 -19.92 -6.13 -2.94
C ARG A 238 -18.57 -6.08 -2.23
N THR A 239 -18.20 -7.17 -1.56
CA THR A 239 -16.99 -7.30 -0.77
C THR A 239 -16.16 -8.46 -1.30
N THR A 240 -15.05 -8.14 -1.95
CA THR A 240 -14.13 -9.15 -2.46
C THR A 240 -13.05 -9.42 -1.42
N VAL A 241 -12.89 -10.67 -0.98
CA VAL A 241 -11.71 -11.07 -0.21
C VAL A 241 -10.52 -11.12 -1.15
N THR A 242 -9.57 -10.21 -0.96
CA THR A 242 -8.46 -9.97 -1.88
C THR A 242 -7.21 -10.76 -1.53
N GLY A 243 -7.04 -11.19 -0.28
CA GLY A 243 -5.88 -11.98 0.11
C GLY A 243 -6.02 -12.67 1.46
N ALA A 244 -5.38 -13.83 1.58
CA ALA A 244 -5.11 -14.53 2.83
C ALA A 244 -3.66 -14.26 3.28
N TYR A 245 -3.47 -14.05 4.57
CA TYR A 245 -2.21 -13.71 5.24
C TYR A 245 -2.08 -14.53 6.53
N ASP A 246 -0.96 -14.39 7.22
CA ASP A 246 -0.64 -15.11 8.46
C ASP A 246 -1.72 -14.93 9.55
N ASN A 247 -1.80 -15.93 10.43
CA ASN A 247 -2.66 -15.93 11.62
C ASN A 247 -4.16 -15.71 11.34
N GLY A 248 -4.68 -16.31 10.26
CA GLY A 248 -6.10 -16.22 9.92
C GLY A 248 -6.54 -14.81 9.51
N THR A 249 -5.61 -14.00 8.98
CA THR A 249 -5.89 -12.63 8.57
C THR A 249 -6.23 -12.58 7.08
N TYR A 250 -7.31 -11.88 6.73
CA TYR A 250 -7.79 -11.70 5.37
C TYR A 250 -7.96 -10.22 5.07
N GLY A 251 -7.48 -9.79 3.90
CA GLY A 251 -7.77 -8.48 3.34
C GLY A 251 -9.01 -8.56 2.46
N ALA A 252 -9.93 -7.60 2.59
CA ALA A 252 -11.09 -7.51 1.71
C ALA A 252 -11.37 -6.07 1.29
N LEU A 253 -11.92 -5.89 0.09
CA LEU A 253 -12.31 -4.58 -0.44
C LEU A 253 -13.82 -4.54 -0.65
N GLU A 254 -14.49 -3.63 0.04
CA GLU A 254 -15.91 -3.36 -0.13
C GLU A 254 -16.13 -2.15 -1.03
N ARG A 255 -16.99 -2.30 -2.04
CA ARG A 255 -17.45 -1.19 -2.88
C ARG A 255 -18.66 -0.51 -2.26
N VAL A 256 -18.43 0.57 -1.53
CA VAL A 256 -19.44 1.30 -0.76
C VAL A 256 -20.22 2.30 -1.63
N GLY A 257 -19.52 3.21 -2.31
CA GLY A 257 -20.12 4.32 -3.07
C GLY A 257 -20.03 4.18 -4.58
N LEU A 258 -19.18 3.29 -5.10
CA LEU A 258 -18.91 3.16 -6.55
C LEU A 258 -20.09 2.64 -7.38
N HIS A 259 -21.18 2.21 -6.75
CA HIS A 259 -22.39 1.71 -7.41
C HIS A 259 -23.58 2.68 -7.24
N ARG A 260 -23.34 3.91 -6.77
CA ARG A 260 -24.37 4.90 -6.46
C ARG A 260 -24.01 6.27 -7.03
N SER A 261 -25.01 7.11 -7.25
CA SER A 261 -24.79 8.52 -7.56
C SER A 261 -23.96 9.18 -6.45
N PRO A 262 -22.93 9.98 -6.78
CA PRO A 262 -22.04 10.59 -5.79
C PRO A 262 -22.80 11.43 -4.75
N ARG A 263 -22.40 11.33 -3.48
CA ARG A 263 -22.94 12.12 -2.36
C ARG A 263 -21.81 12.64 -1.49
N PRO A 264 -21.98 13.80 -0.82
CA PRO A 264 -21.04 14.26 0.20
C PRO A 264 -20.86 13.18 1.28
N ASN A 265 -19.62 12.91 1.67
CA ASN A 265 -19.23 11.97 2.73
C ASN A 265 -19.58 10.49 2.50
N LEU A 266 -20.09 10.07 1.34
CA LEU A 266 -20.24 8.65 1.03
C LEU A 266 -18.85 8.07 0.67
N PRO A 267 -18.31 7.11 1.45
CA PRO A 267 -17.05 6.48 1.09
C PRO A 267 -17.18 5.79 -0.26
N ARG A 268 -16.14 5.87 -1.07
CA ARG A 268 -16.09 5.16 -2.35
C ARG A 268 -15.92 3.67 -2.10
N GLU A 269 -14.97 3.33 -1.24
CA GLU A 269 -14.59 1.97 -0.89
C GLU A 269 -14.13 1.91 0.57
N CYS A 270 -14.26 0.73 1.17
CA CYS A 270 -13.71 0.40 2.49
C CYS A 270 -12.74 -0.78 2.37
N PHE A 271 -11.52 -0.62 2.89
CA PHE A 271 -10.57 -1.72 3.00
C PHE A 271 -10.67 -2.38 4.38
N TRP A 272 -11.00 -3.66 4.39
CA TRP A 272 -11.23 -4.47 5.58
C TRP A 272 -10.02 -5.33 5.91
N ARG A 273 -9.62 -5.35 7.19
CA ARG A 273 -8.82 -6.43 7.78
C ARG A 273 -9.74 -7.32 8.60
N ILE A 274 -9.96 -8.54 8.12
CA ILE A 274 -10.81 -9.55 8.78
C ILE A 274 -9.91 -10.60 9.41
N VAL A 275 -10.05 -10.85 10.70
CA VAL A 275 -9.34 -11.94 11.41
C VAL A 275 -10.35 -13.03 11.73
N ALA A 276 -10.17 -14.22 11.17
CA ALA A 276 -11.09 -15.33 11.31
C ALA A 276 -10.40 -16.54 11.96
N ARG A 277 -11.06 -17.19 12.92
CA ARG A 277 -10.54 -18.42 13.55
C ARG A 277 -10.53 -19.59 12.56
N ARG A 278 -11.54 -19.66 11.69
CA ARG A 278 -11.66 -20.56 10.54
C ARG A 278 -12.19 -19.81 9.33
N ALA A 279 -11.91 -20.33 8.15
CA ALA A 279 -12.45 -19.82 6.91
C ALA A 279 -12.81 -20.93 5.92
N VAL A 280 -13.78 -20.66 5.07
CA VAL A 280 -14.22 -21.56 4.00
C VAL A 280 -14.18 -20.82 2.67
N LEU A 281 -13.41 -21.34 1.71
CA LEU A 281 -13.36 -20.84 0.34
C LEU A 281 -14.42 -21.51 -0.52
N THR A 282 -15.43 -20.73 -0.92
CA THR A 282 -16.54 -21.13 -1.78
C THR A 282 -16.61 -20.25 -3.03
N SER A 283 -15.44 -19.89 -3.57
CA SER A 283 -15.23 -19.01 -4.73
C SER A 283 -15.71 -19.60 -6.07
N GLY A 284 -16.19 -20.84 -6.09
CA GLY A 284 -16.69 -21.51 -7.28
C GLY A 284 -15.58 -21.90 -8.26
N ALA A 285 -15.93 -21.98 -9.54
CA ALA A 285 -15.01 -22.28 -10.64
C ALA A 285 -15.29 -21.35 -11.84
N GLN A 286 -14.23 -21.01 -12.56
CA GLN A 286 -14.25 -20.16 -13.76
C GLN A 286 -14.31 -21.04 -15.01
N GLU A 287 -15.20 -20.72 -15.96
CA GLU A 287 -15.30 -21.47 -17.21
C GLU A 287 -14.10 -21.14 -18.11
N ARG A 288 -13.49 -22.16 -18.70
CA ARG A 288 -12.34 -21.99 -19.59
C ARG A 288 -12.78 -21.88 -21.05
N HIS A 289 -12.09 -21.01 -21.78
CA HIS A 289 -12.26 -20.88 -23.23
C HIS A 289 -11.52 -22.02 -23.97
N ILE A 290 -11.80 -22.18 -25.27
CA ILE A 290 -11.03 -23.04 -26.20
C ILE A 290 -10.27 -22.16 -27.18
N ALA A 291 -8.97 -22.36 -27.39
CA ALA A 291 -8.22 -21.59 -28.38
C ALA A 291 -8.53 -22.10 -29.80
N PHE A 292 -9.11 -21.27 -30.66
CA PHE A 292 -9.32 -21.60 -32.07
C PHE A 292 -9.13 -20.36 -32.94
N PRO A 293 -8.88 -20.49 -34.24
CA PRO A 293 -8.60 -19.35 -35.09
C PRO A 293 -9.71 -18.29 -35.04
N MET A 294 -9.29 -17.05 -34.79
CA MET A 294 -10.14 -15.86 -34.72
C MET A 294 -11.21 -15.92 -33.61
N ASN A 295 -10.88 -16.54 -32.48
CA ASN A 295 -11.77 -16.65 -31.31
C ASN A 295 -11.96 -15.36 -30.49
N ASP A 296 -11.45 -14.20 -30.91
CA ASP A 296 -11.50 -12.94 -30.15
C ASP A 296 -12.61 -11.96 -30.57
N ARG A 297 -13.41 -12.33 -31.57
CA ARG A 297 -14.38 -11.41 -32.19
C ARG A 297 -15.52 -11.05 -31.22
N PRO A 298 -16.06 -9.81 -31.31
CA PRO A 298 -17.24 -9.44 -30.53
C PRO A 298 -18.44 -10.34 -30.84
N GLY A 299 -19.02 -10.93 -29.80
CA GLY A 299 -20.10 -11.94 -29.89
C GLY A 299 -19.64 -13.37 -29.58
N ILE A 300 -18.34 -13.62 -29.49
CA ILE A 300 -17.81 -14.86 -28.92
C ILE A 300 -17.70 -14.68 -27.40
N MET A 301 -18.35 -15.55 -26.64
CA MET A 301 -18.52 -15.45 -25.19
C MET A 301 -18.40 -16.82 -24.55
N LEU A 302 -18.10 -16.88 -23.25
CA LEU A 302 -18.24 -18.11 -22.47
C LEU A 302 -19.72 -18.52 -22.35
N ALA A 303 -20.01 -19.81 -22.39
CA ALA A 303 -21.38 -20.32 -22.36
C ALA A 303 -22.11 -19.98 -21.05
N SER A 304 -21.41 -20.03 -19.93
CA SER A 304 -21.89 -19.58 -18.62
C SER A 304 -22.18 -18.08 -18.57
N ALA A 305 -21.42 -17.26 -19.29
CA ALA A 305 -21.67 -15.83 -19.40
C ALA A 305 -22.94 -15.56 -20.21
N VAL A 306 -23.11 -16.24 -21.35
CA VAL A 306 -24.34 -16.16 -22.16
C VAL A 306 -25.56 -16.50 -21.32
N ARG A 307 -25.49 -17.60 -20.55
CA ARG A 307 -26.55 -18.04 -19.63
C ARG A 307 -26.79 -17.05 -18.50
N THR A 308 -25.75 -16.45 -17.93
CA THR A 308 -25.86 -15.40 -16.92
C THR A 308 -26.57 -14.17 -17.46
N TYR A 309 -26.18 -13.65 -18.64
CA TYR A 309 -26.89 -12.53 -19.27
C TYR A 309 -28.36 -12.87 -19.51
N LEU A 310 -28.66 -14.09 -19.94
CA LEU A 310 -30.01 -14.55 -20.20
C LEU A 310 -30.87 -14.63 -18.94
N ASN A 311 -30.42 -15.36 -17.92
CA ASN A 311 -31.23 -15.72 -16.76
C ASN A 311 -31.19 -14.66 -15.66
N ARG A 312 -30.01 -14.09 -15.37
CA ARG A 312 -29.86 -13.06 -14.33
C ARG A 312 -30.26 -11.67 -14.83
N PHE A 313 -29.93 -11.32 -16.06
CA PHE A 313 -30.20 -9.98 -16.58
C PHE A 313 -31.37 -9.92 -17.59
N GLY A 314 -31.89 -11.06 -18.06
CA GLY A 314 -32.95 -11.06 -19.07
C GLY A 314 -32.48 -10.55 -20.43
N VAL A 315 -31.22 -10.78 -20.79
CA VAL A 315 -30.59 -10.27 -22.02
C VAL A 315 -30.07 -11.44 -22.86
N ALA A 316 -30.58 -11.57 -24.08
CA ALA A 316 -30.02 -12.44 -25.10
C ALA A 316 -28.82 -11.75 -25.78
N PRO A 317 -27.59 -12.32 -25.73
CA PRO A 317 -26.41 -11.72 -26.36
C PRO A 317 -26.44 -11.70 -27.90
N GLY A 318 -27.18 -12.64 -28.50
CA GLY A 318 -27.42 -12.75 -29.94
C GLY A 318 -28.86 -13.15 -30.24
N LYS A 319 -29.26 -13.00 -31.49
CA LYS A 319 -30.56 -13.48 -32.00
C LYS A 319 -30.49 -14.93 -32.46
N ARG A 320 -29.33 -15.33 -32.99
CA ARG A 320 -29.05 -16.66 -33.54
C ARG A 320 -27.72 -17.14 -32.96
N VAL A 321 -27.79 -18.02 -31.97
CA VAL A 321 -26.66 -18.43 -31.13
C VAL A 321 -26.19 -19.82 -31.54
N THR A 322 -24.87 -20.03 -31.56
CA THR A 322 -24.27 -21.36 -31.71
C THR A 322 -23.45 -21.68 -30.47
N LEU A 323 -23.39 -22.96 -30.09
CA LEU A 323 -22.59 -23.40 -28.96
C LEU A 323 -21.39 -24.21 -29.45
N PHE A 324 -20.22 -23.99 -28.86
CA PHE A 324 -19.07 -24.88 -28.96
C PHE A 324 -18.82 -25.49 -27.58
N ALA A 325 -19.32 -26.72 -27.38
CA ALA A 325 -19.57 -27.32 -26.09
C ALA A 325 -18.70 -28.57 -25.87
N ALA A 326 -17.61 -28.45 -25.11
CA ALA A 326 -16.76 -29.59 -24.75
C ALA A 326 -17.19 -30.32 -23.47
N ASN A 327 -18.36 -29.96 -22.91
CA ASN A 327 -18.97 -30.56 -21.72
C ASN A 327 -20.49 -30.35 -21.73
N ASP A 328 -21.20 -31.10 -20.89
CA ASP A 328 -22.67 -31.14 -20.90
C ASP A 328 -23.33 -29.88 -20.31
N GLN A 329 -22.65 -29.13 -19.44
CA GLN A 329 -23.23 -27.92 -18.85
C GLN A 329 -23.54 -26.85 -19.92
N ALA A 330 -22.74 -26.79 -20.99
CA ALA A 330 -23.02 -25.89 -22.10
C ALA A 330 -24.31 -26.23 -22.86
N ARG A 331 -24.75 -27.50 -22.89
CA ARG A 331 -26.03 -27.88 -23.49
C ARG A 331 -27.21 -27.29 -22.74
N GLN A 332 -27.09 -27.14 -21.41
CA GLN A 332 -28.10 -26.45 -20.63
C GLN A 332 -28.24 -24.98 -21.05
N THR A 333 -27.15 -24.30 -21.41
CA THR A 333 -27.22 -22.95 -22.00
C THR A 333 -28.05 -22.92 -23.29
N ALA A 334 -27.93 -23.94 -24.16
CA ALA A 334 -28.74 -24.02 -25.38
C ALA A 334 -30.23 -24.17 -25.05
N ARG A 335 -30.57 -25.05 -24.10
CA ARG A 335 -31.95 -25.28 -23.67
C ARG A 335 -32.56 -24.02 -23.05
N ASP A 336 -31.81 -23.32 -22.19
CA ASP A 336 -32.27 -22.06 -21.58
C ASP A 336 -32.52 -20.98 -22.65
N LEU A 337 -31.69 -20.91 -23.70
CA LEU A 337 -31.86 -20.00 -24.83
C LEU A 337 -33.12 -20.35 -25.65
N MET A 338 -33.30 -21.62 -26.01
CA MET A 338 -34.47 -22.09 -26.75
C MET A 338 -35.76 -21.87 -25.97
N ALA A 339 -35.77 -22.20 -24.67
CA ALA A 339 -36.89 -21.94 -23.77
C ALA A 339 -37.23 -20.44 -23.63
N ALA A 340 -36.25 -19.56 -23.87
CA ALA A 340 -36.44 -18.11 -23.90
C ALA A 340 -36.80 -17.56 -25.29
N GLY A 341 -37.04 -18.43 -26.28
CA GLY A 341 -37.37 -18.06 -27.66
C GLY A 341 -36.19 -17.56 -28.49
N VAL A 342 -34.95 -17.77 -28.04
CA VAL A 342 -33.75 -17.42 -28.82
C VAL A 342 -33.42 -18.56 -29.78
N GLN A 343 -33.14 -18.23 -31.04
CA GLN A 343 -32.79 -19.24 -32.04
C GLN A 343 -31.41 -19.83 -31.74
N VAL A 344 -31.35 -21.13 -31.48
CA VAL A 344 -30.09 -21.88 -31.44
C VAL A 344 -29.84 -22.49 -32.82
N ALA A 345 -28.78 -22.04 -33.49
CA ALA A 345 -28.44 -22.48 -34.84
C ALA A 345 -27.84 -23.89 -34.87
N ALA A 346 -27.00 -24.22 -33.88
CA ALA A 346 -26.41 -25.55 -33.70
C ALA A 346 -25.69 -25.67 -32.36
N ILE A 347 -25.45 -26.92 -31.95
CA ILE A 347 -24.45 -27.30 -30.94
C ILE A 347 -23.31 -28.03 -31.66
N ILE A 348 -22.10 -27.49 -31.52
CA ILE A 348 -20.86 -28.09 -32.01
C ILE A 348 -20.20 -28.79 -30.82
N ASP A 349 -20.22 -30.12 -30.83
CA ASP A 349 -19.68 -30.93 -29.73
C ASP A 349 -18.47 -31.70 -30.26
N PRO A 350 -17.28 -31.51 -29.69
CA PRO A 350 -16.09 -32.19 -30.16
C PRO A 350 -16.01 -33.65 -29.67
N ARG A 351 -16.92 -34.10 -28.80
CA ARG A 351 -17.02 -35.50 -28.38
C ARG A 351 -17.81 -36.29 -29.43
N GLU A 352 -17.40 -37.53 -29.68
CA GLU A 352 -18.03 -38.39 -30.70
C GLU A 352 -19.27 -39.10 -30.14
N ASP A 353 -19.16 -39.64 -28.93
CA ASP A 353 -20.20 -40.45 -28.28
C ASP A 353 -21.19 -39.61 -27.44
N VAL A 354 -21.75 -38.56 -28.03
CA VAL A 354 -22.73 -37.68 -27.37
C VAL A 354 -24.10 -37.76 -27.99
N SER A 355 -25.14 -37.57 -27.18
CA SER A 355 -26.51 -37.48 -27.68
C SER A 355 -26.62 -36.37 -28.74
N VAL A 356 -27.21 -36.71 -29.88
CA VAL A 356 -27.58 -35.76 -30.93
C VAL A 356 -29.04 -35.33 -30.85
N VAL A 357 -29.77 -35.79 -29.83
CA VAL A 357 -31.18 -35.46 -29.59
C VAL A 357 -31.27 -34.15 -28.80
N GLU A 358 -31.59 -33.06 -29.49
CA GLU A 358 -31.91 -31.74 -28.94
C GLU A 358 -32.89 -31.04 -29.91
N ASP A 359 -33.55 -29.96 -29.48
CA ASP A 359 -34.46 -29.16 -30.32
C ASP A 359 -33.72 -28.29 -31.37
N CYS A 360 -32.42 -28.53 -31.56
CA CYS A 360 -31.57 -27.85 -32.53
C CYS A 360 -30.54 -28.83 -33.14
N PRO A 361 -29.94 -28.51 -34.30
CA PRO A 361 -28.91 -29.37 -34.89
C PRO A 361 -27.72 -29.60 -33.95
N VAL A 362 -27.36 -30.86 -33.72
CA VAL A 362 -26.16 -31.25 -32.96
C VAL A 362 -25.14 -31.89 -33.89
N HIS A 363 -23.94 -31.33 -33.93
CA HIS A 363 -22.81 -31.88 -34.68
C HIS A 363 -21.80 -32.49 -33.70
N ALA A 364 -21.97 -33.78 -33.40
CA ALA A 364 -20.99 -34.58 -32.65
C ALA A 364 -19.69 -34.79 -33.45
N GLY A 365 -18.56 -34.90 -32.75
CA GLY A 365 -17.21 -35.00 -33.33
C GLY A 365 -16.78 -33.79 -34.16
N ALA A 366 -17.38 -32.61 -33.93
CA ALA A 366 -17.14 -31.41 -34.72
C ALA A 366 -16.42 -30.31 -33.94
N VAL A 367 -15.64 -29.48 -34.64
CA VAL A 367 -14.87 -28.37 -34.04
C VAL A 367 -15.00 -27.08 -34.85
N VAL A 368 -14.96 -25.94 -34.17
CA VAL A 368 -14.91 -24.62 -34.80
C VAL A 368 -13.46 -24.31 -35.19
N ILE A 369 -13.23 -23.97 -36.46
CA ILE A 369 -11.88 -23.78 -37.02
C ILE A 369 -11.60 -22.38 -37.59
N ASP A 370 -12.62 -21.54 -37.72
CA ASP A 370 -12.50 -20.12 -38.10
C ASP A 370 -13.81 -19.38 -37.81
N THR A 371 -13.76 -18.05 -37.79
CA THR A 371 -14.93 -17.18 -37.58
C THR A 371 -14.88 -15.96 -38.50
N LYS A 372 -16.07 -15.44 -38.87
CA LYS A 372 -16.24 -14.28 -39.75
C LYS A 372 -17.03 -13.16 -39.06
N GLY A 373 -16.60 -11.93 -39.30
CA GLY A 373 -17.23 -10.69 -38.80
C GLY A 373 -16.25 -9.83 -37.99
N ARG A 374 -16.09 -8.54 -38.32
CA ARG A 374 -15.06 -7.71 -37.68
C ARG A 374 -15.54 -7.07 -36.38
N HIS A 375 -16.66 -6.35 -36.42
CA HIS A 375 -17.22 -5.64 -35.26
C HIS A 375 -18.33 -6.42 -34.53
N ALA A 376 -18.79 -7.50 -35.14
CA ALA A 376 -19.73 -8.46 -34.58
C ALA A 376 -19.55 -9.78 -35.35
N LEU A 377 -19.70 -10.91 -34.67
CA LEU A 377 -19.75 -12.23 -35.28
C LEU A 377 -20.92 -12.33 -36.27
N GLN A 378 -20.67 -12.98 -37.41
CA GLN A 378 -21.66 -13.21 -38.46
C GLN A 378 -21.77 -14.68 -38.85
N ALA A 379 -20.68 -15.43 -38.74
CA ALA A 379 -20.66 -16.85 -39.02
C ALA A 379 -19.44 -17.53 -38.41
N ILE A 380 -19.53 -18.85 -38.30
CA ILE A 380 -18.44 -19.74 -37.93
C ILE A 380 -18.20 -20.78 -39.03
N THR A 381 -16.97 -21.27 -39.12
CA THR A 381 -16.60 -22.41 -39.97
C THR A 381 -16.35 -23.61 -39.08
N VAL A 382 -17.01 -24.72 -39.39
CA VAL A 382 -16.99 -25.96 -38.61
C VAL A 382 -16.38 -27.07 -39.44
N ARG A 383 -15.52 -27.88 -38.82
CA ARG A 383 -14.99 -29.12 -39.38
C ARG A 383 -15.59 -30.32 -38.66
N LYS A 384 -16.08 -31.31 -39.42
CA LYS A 384 -16.56 -32.60 -38.93
C LYS A 384 -15.96 -33.70 -39.81
N GLY A 385 -15.05 -34.51 -39.27
CA GLY A 385 -14.25 -35.43 -40.07
C GLY A 385 -13.47 -34.69 -41.18
N SER A 386 -13.64 -35.10 -42.43
CA SER A 386 -13.07 -34.42 -43.61
C SER A 386 -13.91 -33.26 -44.13
N GLU A 387 -15.16 -33.11 -43.68
CA GLU A 387 -16.08 -32.08 -44.16
C GLU A 387 -15.86 -30.75 -43.45
N THR A 388 -16.00 -29.66 -44.20
CA THR A 388 -15.99 -28.30 -43.67
C THR A 388 -17.21 -27.54 -44.19
N PHE A 389 -17.98 -26.94 -43.28
CA PHE A 389 -19.18 -26.19 -43.61
C PHE A 389 -19.30 -24.93 -42.75
N ARG A 390 -20.19 -24.03 -43.14
CA ARG A 390 -20.34 -22.71 -42.52
C ARG A 390 -21.72 -22.58 -41.88
N ILE A 391 -21.78 -22.02 -40.68
CA ILE A 391 -23.02 -21.74 -39.95
C ILE A 391 -23.11 -20.24 -39.70
N GLU A 392 -24.21 -19.62 -40.12
CA GLU A 392 -24.52 -18.24 -39.77
C GLU A 392 -24.93 -18.13 -38.31
N THR A 393 -24.32 -17.20 -37.58
CA THR A 393 -24.50 -17.03 -36.14
C THR A 393 -23.98 -15.66 -35.71
N ASP A 394 -24.68 -15.01 -34.77
CA ASP A 394 -24.32 -13.68 -34.28
C ASP A 394 -23.83 -13.67 -32.82
N CYS A 395 -23.79 -14.86 -32.20
CA CYS A 395 -23.14 -15.14 -30.93
C CYS A 395 -22.65 -16.60 -30.89
N LEU A 396 -21.40 -16.80 -30.45
CA LEU A 396 -20.83 -18.13 -30.22
C LEU A 396 -20.57 -18.30 -28.73
N ALA A 397 -21.27 -19.24 -28.10
CA ALA A 397 -21.12 -19.59 -26.70
C ALA A 397 -20.10 -20.74 -26.57
N VAL A 398 -18.95 -20.50 -25.96
CA VAL A 398 -17.83 -21.45 -25.89
C VAL A 398 -17.70 -22.00 -24.48
N SER A 399 -17.49 -23.31 -24.37
CA SER A 399 -17.25 -23.99 -23.10
C SER A 399 -16.18 -25.06 -23.24
N GLY A 400 -14.98 -24.78 -22.72
CA GLY A 400 -13.86 -25.73 -22.69
C GLY A 400 -13.83 -26.60 -21.43
N GLY A 401 -14.67 -26.31 -20.44
CA GLY A 401 -14.69 -26.90 -19.09
C GLY A 401 -14.42 -25.86 -18.00
N TRP A 402 -13.97 -26.28 -16.81
CA TRP A 402 -13.93 -25.42 -15.61
C TRP A 402 -12.61 -25.46 -14.87
N ASN A 403 -12.20 -24.32 -14.31
CA ASN A 403 -11.02 -24.17 -13.45
C ASN A 403 -11.48 -23.70 -12.05
N PRO A 404 -11.26 -24.50 -10.99
CA PRO A 404 -11.62 -24.10 -9.63
C PRO A 404 -10.94 -22.78 -9.19
N GLY A 405 -11.61 -21.98 -8.36
CA GLY A 405 -11.16 -20.66 -7.91
C GLY A 405 -10.10 -20.69 -6.80
N LEU A 406 -8.93 -21.28 -7.07
CA LEU A 406 -7.90 -21.62 -6.07
C LEU A 406 -7.16 -20.45 -5.42
N HIS A 407 -7.21 -19.25 -6.00
CA HIS A 407 -6.24 -18.16 -5.76
C HIS A 407 -5.85 -18.00 -4.28
N LEU A 408 -6.83 -17.86 -3.38
CA LEU A 408 -6.60 -17.64 -1.95
C LEU A 408 -5.88 -18.81 -1.28
N THR A 409 -6.15 -20.07 -1.67
CA THR A 409 -5.43 -21.25 -1.13
C THR A 409 -3.96 -21.27 -1.52
N CYS A 410 -3.56 -20.53 -2.55
CA CYS A 410 -2.18 -20.48 -3.04
C CYS A 410 -1.38 -19.28 -2.51
N HIS A 411 -1.98 -18.37 -1.72
CA HIS A 411 -1.32 -17.13 -1.28
C HIS A 411 -0.17 -17.34 -0.28
N MET A 412 -0.12 -18.50 0.39
CA MET A 412 0.97 -18.90 1.28
C MET A 412 1.93 -19.91 0.63
N ASN A 413 2.23 -19.69 -0.66
CA ASN A 413 3.17 -20.48 -1.48
C ASN A 413 2.80 -21.96 -1.67
N SER A 414 1.58 -22.37 -1.32
CA SER A 414 1.10 -23.72 -1.65
C SER A 414 0.91 -23.89 -3.16
N ARG A 415 1.20 -25.10 -3.65
CA ARG A 415 1.02 -25.47 -5.05
C ARG A 415 -0.21 -26.36 -5.19
N PRO A 416 -1.15 -26.03 -6.10
CA PRO A 416 -2.34 -26.85 -6.29
C PRO A 416 -1.98 -28.18 -6.98
N ARG A 417 -2.83 -29.19 -6.80
CA ARG A 417 -2.66 -30.52 -7.40
C ARG A 417 -3.49 -30.64 -8.68
N TRP A 418 -2.98 -31.33 -9.70
CA TRP A 418 -3.76 -31.65 -10.89
C TRP A 418 -4.76 -32.77 -10.62
N SER A 419 -5.98 -32.62 -11.14
CA SER A 419 -7.02 -33.65 -11.17
C SER A 419 -7.36 -34.01 -12.60
N GLU A 420 -7.05 -35.25 -12.99
CA GLU A 420 -7.36 -35.77 -14.34
C GLU A 420 -8.87 -35.89 -14.58
N GLU A 421 -9.65 -36.19 -13.53
CA GLU A 421 -11.09 -36.38 -13.60
C GLU A 421 -11.84 -35.14 -14.13
N ILE A 422 -11.36 -33.94 -13.79
CA ILE A 422 -11.95 -32.67 -14.21
C ILE A 422 -11.03 -31.86 -15.15
N ALA A 423 -9.86 -32.40 -15.45
CA ALA A 423 -8.76 -31.75 -16.17
C ALA A 423 -8.47 -30.34 -15.66
N ALA A 424 -8.27 -30.19 -14.35
CA ALA A 424 -8.03 -28.91 -13.71
C ALA A 424 -7.19 -29.04 -12.44
N PHE A 425 -6.64 -27.92 -11.98
CA PHE A 425 -5.97 -27.83 -10.68
C PHE A 425 -7.01 -27.72 -9.55
N VAL A 426 -6.76 -28.40 -8.44
CA VAL A 426 -7.55 -28.37 -7.20
C VAL A 426 -6.68 -27.96 -6.02
N PRO A 427 -7.25 -27.35 -4.97
CA PRO A 427 -6.50 -26.97 -3.78
C PRO A 427 -5.93 -28.21 -3.06
N VAL A 428 -4.89 -27.97 -2.27
CA VAL A 428 -4.31 -28.96 -1.35
C VAL A 428 -4.83 -28.65 0.06
N GLU A 429 -5.08 -29.70 0.84
CA GLU A 429 -5.49 -29.56 2.23
C GLU A 429 -4.45 -28.78 3.04
N ALA A 430 -4.91 -27.94 3.96
CA ALA A 430 -4.07 -27.09 4.82
C ALA A 430 -3.08 -26.15 4.06
N ALA A 431 -3.32 -25.89 2.77
CA ALA A 431 -2.52 -24.96 1.95
C ALA A 431 -2.43 -23.54 2.56
N VAL A 432 -3.49 -23.12 3.25
CA VAL A 432 -3.52 -21.95 4.13
C VAL A 432 -4.08 -22.44 5.47
N PRO A 433 -3.35 -22.29 6.59
CA PRO A 433 -3.81 -22.76 7.89
C PRO A 433 -5.18 -22.18 8.27
N GLY A 434 -6.13 -23.05 8.60
CA GLY A 434 -7.49 -22.67 8.99
C GLY A 434 -8.44 -22.32 7.83
N LEU A 435 -8.00 -22.41 6.57
CA LEU A 435 -8.83 -22.23 5.37
C LEU A 435 -9.06 -23.58 4.67
N ALA A 436 -10.33 -23.95 4.46
CA ALA A 436 -10.70 -25.12 3.66
C ALA A 436 -11.55 -24.71 2.45
N ALA A 437 -11.41 -25.41 1.33
CA ALA A 437 -12.19 -25.13 0.12
C ALA A 437 -13.41 -26.06 0.02
N ALA A 438 -14.53 -25.56 -0.50
CA ALA A 438 -15.76 -26.32 -0.68
C ALA A 438 -16.45 -26.04 -2.03
N GLY A 439 -17.26 -27.01 -2.47
CA GLY A 439 -17.98 -26.98 -3.74
C GLY A 439 -17.06 -26.92 -4.95
N ALA A 440 -17.42 -26.12 -5.96
CA ALA A 440 -16.67 -26.05 -7.21
C ALA A 440 -15.24 -25.53 -7.04
N ALA A 441 -14.94 -24.78 -5.97
CA ALA A 441 -13.57 -24.38 -5.62
C ALA A 441 -12.69 -25.59 -5.21
N ASN A 442 -13.31 -26.68 -4.77
CA ASN A 442 -12.66 -27.95 -4.45
C ASN A 442 -12.89 -29.03 -5.53
N GLY A 443 -13.40 -28.67 -6.71
CA GLY A 443 -13.64 -29.59 -7.82
C GLY A 443 -15.01 -30.31 -7.83
N SER A 444 -15.92 -30.01 -6.90
CA SER A 444 -17.29 -30.56 -6.92
C SER A 444 -18.21 -29.66 -7.76
N PHE A 445 -18.56 -30.09 -8.98
CA PHE A 445 -19.24 -29.26 -9.98
C PHE A 445 -20.75 -29.43 -10.07
N SER A 446 -21.34 -30.45 -9.44
CA SER A 446 -22.79 -30.57 -9.34
C SER A 446 -23.35 -29.65 -8.25
N THR A 447 -24.62 -29.30 -8.38
CA THR A 447 -25.27 -28.42 -7.40
C THR A 447 -25.44 -29.11 -6.05
N HIS A 448 -25.87 -30.37 -6.06
CA HIS A 448 -25.98 -31.19 -4.85
C HIS A 448 -24.62 -31.39 -4.18
N GLY A 449 -23.59 -31.73 -4.96
CA GLY A 449 -22.21 -31.86 -4.46
C GLY A 449 -21.68 -30.58 -3.82
N ALA A 450 -21.99 -29.41 -4.39
CA ALA A 450 -21.61 -28.12 -3.81
C ALA A 450 -22.28 -27.85 -2.45
N LEU A 451 -23.59 -28.11 -2.33
CA LEU A 451 -24.32 -27.98 -1.06
C LEU A 451 -23.75 -28.93 0.00
N THR A 452 -23.56 -30.20 -0.35
CA THR A 452 -22.99 -31.22 0.53
C THR A 452 -21.59 -30.83 1.02
N ALA A 453 -20.70 -30.42 0.11
CA ALA A 453 -19.35 -29.97 0.45
C ALA A 453 -19.36 -28.74 1.38
N GLY A 454 -20.27 -27.78 1.12
CA GLY A 454 -20.45 -26.60 1.97
C GLY A 454 -20.80 -26.95 3.42
N ARG A 455 -21.76 -27.86 3.61
CA ARG A 455 -22.14 -28.38 4.94
C ARG A 455 -20.95 -29.06 5.61
N LEU A 456 -20.34 -30.05 4.95
CA LEU A 456 -19.27 -30.86 5.54
C LEU A 456 -18.06 -30.04 5.98
N VAL A 457 -17.63 -29.08 5.17
CA VAL A 457 -16.48 -28.22 5.53
C VAL A 457 -16.83 -27.27 6.66
N ALA A 458 -18.07 -26.78 6.74
CA ALA A 458 -18.53 -26.01 7.89
C ALA A 458 -18.56 -26.85 9.17
N GLU A 459 -19.00 -28.11 9.11
CA GLU A 459 -18.98 -29.05 10.25
C GLU A 459 -17.55 -29.29 10.77
N GLN A 460 -16.59 -29.46 9.86
CA GLN A 460 -15.17 -29.57 10.22
C GLN A 460 -14.64 -28.29 10.88
N ALA A 461 -15.01 -27.12 10.34
CA ALA A 461 -14.63 -25.84 10.93
C ALA A 461 -15.24 -25.66 12.33
N LEU A 462 -16.51 -26.01 12.53
CA LEU A 462 -17.19 -25.97 13.82
C LEU A 462 -16.55 -26.91 14.84
N ALA A 463 -16.25 -28.15 14.44
CA ALA A 463 -15.56 -29.09 15.31
C ALA A 463 -14.21 -28.54 15.77
N ALA A 464 -13.47 -27.89 14.86
CA ALA A 464 -12.19 -27.24 15.17
C ALA A 464 -12.33 -25.91 15.94
N LEU A 465 -13.56 -25.46 16.21
CA LEU A 465 -13.92 -24.33 17.07
C LEU A 465 -14.58 -24.79 18.39
N ASP A 466 -14.65 -26.11 18.63
CA ASP A 466 -15.36 -26.75 19.75
C ASP A 466 -16.88 -26.45 19.77
N LEU A 467 -17.47 -26.27 18.59
CA LEU A 467 -18.91 -26.07 18.39
C LEU A 467 -19.55 -27.31 17.77
N ARG A 468 -20.77 -27.65 18.22
CA ARG A 468 -21.53 -28.78 17.70
C ARG A 468 -22.32 -28.37 16.46
N ALA A 469 -22.10 -29.09 15.36
CA ALA A 469 -22.89 -28.91 14.15
C ALA A 469 -24.38 -29.24 14.37
N PRO A 470 -25.31 -28.45 13.80
CA PRO A 470 -26.73 -28.77 13.82
C PRO A 470 -27.01 -29.98 12.90
N ASP A 471 -28.07 -30.71 13.20
CA ASP A 471 -28.59 -31.73 12.27
C ASP A 471 -29.34 -31.02 11.13
N LEU A 472 -28.68 -30.87 9.98
CA LEU A 472 -29.18 -30.13 8.83
C LEU A 472 -29.13 -30.99 7.57
N ALA A 473 -30.30 -31.30 7.01
CA ALA A 473 -30.41 -32.03 5.76
C ALA A 473 -29.92 -31.20 4.56
N VAL A 474 -29.22 -31.86 3.63
CA VAL A 474 -28.86 -31.27 2.33
C VAL A 474 -30.09 -31.35 1.42
N PRO A 475 -30.57 -30.23 0.84
CA PRO A 475 -31.73 -30.27 -0.04
C PRO A 475 -31.42 -31.03 -1.33
N ALA A 476 -32.44 -31.68 -1.89
CA ALA A 476 -32.34 -32.33 -3.19
C ALA A 476 -32.02 -31.30 -4.28
N ALA A 477 -31.06 -31.59 -5.16
CA ALA A 477 -30.63 -30.70 -6.23
C ALA A 477 -30.07 -31.51 -7.40
N GLU A 478 -29.71 -30.83 -8.48
CA GLU A 478 -29.04 -31.42 -9.63
C GLU A 478 -27.71 -32.09 -9.20
N ASP A 479 -27.52 -33.35 -9.58
CA ASP A 479 -26.34 -34.17 -9.25
C ASP A 479 -25.79 -34.94 -10.45
N THR A 480 -25.81 -34.32 -11.63
CA THR A 480 -25.34 -34.94 -12.87
C THR A 480 -23.82 -35.05 -12.84
N PRO A 481 -23.23 -36.20 -13.23
CA PRO A 481 -21.79 -36.34 -13.36
C PRO A 481 -21.19 -35.32 -14.34
N TYR A 482 -19.99 -34.84 -14.05
CA TYR A 482 -19.27 -33.91 -14.92
C TYR A 482 -18.59 -34.65 -16.07
N THR A 483 -19.30 -34.79 -17.19
CA THR A 483 -18.74 -35.34 -18.43
C THR A 483 -18.10 -34.24 -19.27
N HIS A 484 -16.84 -34.43 -19.67
CA HIS A 484 -16.11 -33.44 -20.45
C HIS A 484 -15.03 -34.05 -21.35
N ARG A 485 -14.55 -33.28 -22.32
CA ARG A 485 -13.32 -33.54 -23.08
C ARG A 485 -12.42 -32.31 -22.98
N ALA A 486 -11.21 -32.46 -22.47
CA ALA A 486 -10.24 -31.38 -22.42
C ALA A 486 -9.75 -31.03 -23.83
N ILE A 487 -10.06 -29.82 -24.30
CA ILE A 487 -9.57 -29.29 -25.58
C ILE A 487 -9.03 -27.89 -25.33
N TRP A 488 -7.71 -27.76 -25.49
CA TRP A 488 -6.99 -26.53 -25.18
C TRP A 488 -6.86 -25.63 -26.42
N SER A 489 -6.62 -26.26 -27.58
CA SER A 489 -6.51 -25.57 -28.86
C SER A 489 -7.09 -26.42 -30.00
N VAL A 490 -7.49 -25.75 -31.08
CA VAL A 490 -7.97 -26.35 -32.33
C VAL A 490 -7.15 -25.81 -33.49
N GLU A 491 -6.60 -26.71 -34.30
CA GLU A 491 -5.95 -26.34 -35.56
C GLU A 491 -6.97 -25.98 -36.64
N GLY A 492 -6.73 -24.86 -37.35
CA GLY A 492 -7.60 -24.40 -38.43
C GLY A 492 -6.85 -23.58 -39.49
N ALA A 493 -7.38 -22.40 -39.82
CA ALA A 493 -6.78 -21.54 -40.86
C ALA A 493 -5.30 -21.22 -40.59
N LYS A 494 -4.51 -21.02 -41.64
CA LYS A 494 -3.09 -20.63 -41.54
C LYS A 494 -2.90 -19.11 -41.70
N GLY A 495 -1.71 -18.62 -41.37
CA GLY A 495 -1.35 -17.21 -41.54
C GLY A 495 -2.12 -16.28 -40.60
N ARG A 496 -2.50 -15.09 -41.08
CA ARG A 496 -3.14 -14.04 -40.26
C ARG A 496 -4.50 -14.44 -39.70
N ASN A 497 -5.23 -15.28 -40.42
CA ASN A 497 -6.52 -15.83 -39.99
C ASN A 497 -6.37 -17.04 -39.07
N GLY A 498 -5.13 -17.52 -38.83
CA GLY A 498 -4.84 -18.65 -37.96
C GLY A 498 -4.58 -18.32 -36.49
N ARG A 499 -4.79 -17.07 -36.07
CA ARG A 499 -4.49 -16.64 -34.69
C ARG A 499 -5.54 -17.19 -33.73
N ALA A 500 -5.12 -18.13 -32.89
CA ALA A 500 -5.90 -18.66 -31.78
C ALA A 500 -5.44 -17.99 -30.48
N TRP A 501 -6.31 -17.19 -29.88
CA TRP A 501 -6.02 -16.36 -28.70
C TRP A 501 -6.18 -17.15 -27.41
N LEU A 502 -5.24 -16.96 -26.49
CA LEU A 502 -5.22 -17.52 -25.14
C LEU A 502 -5.44 -16.41 -24.10
N ASP A 503 -4.56 -15.39 -24.10
CA ASP A 503 -4.72 -14.19 -23.29
C ASP A 503 -5.31 -13.07 -24.14
N PHE A 504 -6.57 -12.79 -23.87
CA PHE A 504 -7.32 -11.79 -24.59
C PHE A 504 -6.82 -10.37 -24.26
N ALA A 505 -6.49 -10.07 -23.01
CA ALA A 505 -6.15 -8.72 -22.59
C ALA A 505 -4.75 -8.33 -23.10
N ASN A 506 -3.79 -9.25 -23.09
CA ASN A 506 -2.42 -9.00 -23.54
C ASN A 506 -2.13 -9.46 -24.98
N ASP A 507 -3.14 -9.90 -25.72
CA ASP A 507 -3.01 -10.30 -27.11
C ASP A 507 -2.01 -11.48 -27.31
N VAL A 508 -2.06 -12.48 -26.45
CA VAL A 508 -1.20 -13.69 -26.53
C VAL A 508 -1.92 -14.82 -27.25
N THR A 509 -1.24 -15.46 -28.20
CA THR A 509 -1.78 -16.57 -28.99
C THR A 509 -1.07 -17.90 -28.71
N VAL A 510 -1.65 -19.01 -29.17
CA VAL A 510 -1.02 -20.35 -29.16
C VAL A 510 0.37 -20.31 -29.80
N LYS A 511 0.50 -19.59 -30.92
CA LYS A 511 1.78 -19.41 -31.62
C LYS A 511 2.84 -18.75 -30.73
N ASP A 512 2.46 -17.77 -29.92
CA ASP A 512 3.41 -17.05 -29.06
C ASP A 512 3.98 -17.93 -27.95
N VAL A 513 3.15 -18.82 -27.38
CA VAL A 513 3.58 -19.83 -26.38
C VAL A 513 4.47 -20.89 -27.02
N GLN A 514 4.13 -21.37 -28.21
CA GLN A 514 4.98 -22.30 -28.97
C GLN A 514 6.33 -21.66 -29.33
N LEU A 515 6.31 -20.39 -29.75
CA LEU A 515 7.53 -19.62 -30.05
C LEU A 515 8.39 -19.44 -28.80
N SER A 516 7.80 -19.19 -27.63
CA SER A 516 8.58 -19.07 -26.40
C SER A 516 9.30 -20.38 -26.07
N ALA A 517 8.65 -21.53 -26.23
CA ALA A 517 9.29 -22.83 -26.07
C ALA A 517 10.40 -23.06 -27.10
N GLN A 518 10.15 -22.71 -28.38
CA GLN A 518 11.14 -22.80 -29.46
C GLN A 518 12.39 -21.95 -29.18
N GLU A 519 12.21 -20.79 -28.55
CA GLU A 519 13.31 -19.90 -28.15
C GLU A 519 13.87 -20.22 -26.74
N ASN A 520 13.61 -21.43 -26.23
CA ASN A 520 14.13 -21.96 -24.97
C ASN A 520 13.61 -21.26 -23.70
N PHE A 521 12.52 -20.50 -23.80
CA PHE A 521 11.75 -20.01 -22.65
C PHE A 521 10.73 -21.08 -22.21
N ALA A 522 11.22 -22.28 -21.91
CA ALA A 522 10.40 -23.48 -21.64
C ALA A 522 9.84 -23.55 -20.20
N SER A 523 10.38 -22.79 -19.25
CA SER A 523 9.77 -22.64 -17.92
C SER A 523 8.49 -21.80 -18.00
N VAL A 524 7.46 -22.18 -17.24
CA VAL A 524 6.20 -21.41 -17.16
C VAL A 524 6.45 -19.93 -16.81
N GLU A 525 7.39 -19.65 -15.90
CA GLU A 525 7.72 -18.30 -15.47
C GLU A 525 8.45 -17.52 -16.58
N HIS A 526 9.26 -18.20 -17.40
CA HIS A 526 9.90 -17.60 -18.58
C HIS A 526 8.88 -17.33 -19.70
N MET A 527 8.02 -18.29 -20.01
CA MET A 527 6.93 -18.13 -20.99
C MET A 527 6.04 -16.94 -20.62
N LYS A 528 5.62 -16.84 -19.34
CA LYS A 528 4.86 -15.70 -18.80
C LYS A 528 5.56 -14.36 -19.08
N ARG A 529 6.84 -14.23 -18.71
CA ARG A 529 7.60 -12.96 -18.88
C ARG A 529 7.85 -12.63 -20.35
N TYR A 530 8.15 -13.63 -21.16
CA TYR A 530 8.47 -13.45 -22.59
C TYR A 530 7.23 -13.06 -23.41
N THR A 531 6.10 -13.70 -23.14
CA THR A 531 4.84 -13.49 -23.89
C THR A 531 3.93 -12.44 -23.28
N THR A 532 4.12 -12.09 -21.99
CA THR A 532 3.21 -11.32 -21.13
C THR A 532 1.92 -12.04 -20.73
N GLN A 533 1.84 -13.35 -20.98
CA GLN A 533 0.72 -14.21 -20.59
C GLN A 533 0.37 -14.08 -19.10
N GLY A 534 -0.90 -13.78 -18.79
CA GLY A 534 -1.42 -13.72 -17.42
C GLY A 534 -0.96 -12.51 -16.60
N MET A 535 -0.40 -11.48 -17.25
CA MET A 535 0.07 -10.25 -16.60
C MET A 535 -0.93 -9.08 -16.69
N ALA A 536 -2.07 -9.28 -17.35
CA ALA A 536 -3.11 -8.29 -17.51
C ALA A 536 -3.90 -8.02 -16.20
N PRO A 537 -4.78 -7.00 -16.15
CA PRO A 537 -5.57 -6.69 -14.96
C PRO A 537 -6.44 -7.85 -14.43
N ASP A 538 -6.80 -8.83 -15.26
CA ASP A 538 -7.51 -10.07 -14.88
C ASP A 538 -6.61 -11.15 -14.29
N GLN A 539 -5.27 -10.99 -14.36
CA GLN A 539 -4.25 -11.89 -13.82
C GLN A 539 -4.33 -13.32 -14.39
N GLY A 540 -4.78 -13.45 -15.63
CA GLY A 540 -4.80 -14.72 -16.35
C GLY A 540 -5.85 -15.73 -15.86
N LYS A 541 -6.90 -15.27 -15.17
CA LYS A 541 -8.03 -16.09 -14.69
C LYS A 541 -8.57 -17.03 -15.78
N ASN A 542 -8.71 -16.52 -17.00
CA ASN A 542 -9.26 -17.27 -18.14
C ASN A 542 -8.20 -17.87 -19.09
N SER A 543 -6.92 -17.55 -18.91
CA SER A 543 -5.89 -17.83 -19.92
C SER A 543 -4.77 -18.75 -19.43
N ASN A 544 -4.46 -18.75 -18.12
CA ASN A 544 -3.29 -19.44 -17.57
C ASN A 544 -3.33 -20.95 -17.85
N VAL A 545 -4.40 -21.66 -17.48
CA VAL A 545 -4.45 -23.13 -17.63
C VAL A 545 -4.33 -23.55 -19.10
N ALA A 546 -4.97 -22.83 -20.02
CA ALA A 546 -4.86 -23.12 -21.44
C ALA A 546 -3.44 -22.87 -21.97
N ALA A 547 -2.79 -21.79 -21.55
CA ALA A 547 -1.40 -21.51 -21.92
C ALA A 547 -0.42 -22.54 -21.33
N LEU A 548 -0.68 -23.05 -20.12
CA LEU A 548 0.08 -24.15 -19.52
C LEU A 548 -0.05 -25.43 -20.34
N ALA A 549 -1.26 -25.76 -20.77
CA ALA A 549 -1.48 -26.95 -21.59
C ALA A 549 -0.79 -26.86 -22.96
N VAL A 550 -0.81 -25.68 -23.59
CA VAL A 550 -0.06 -25.43 -24.84
C VAL A 550 1.45 -25.50 -24.62
N LEU A 551 1.96 -24.98 -23.51
CA LEU A 551 3.39 -25.08 -23.17
C LEU A 551 3.80 -26.53 -22.86
N ALA A 552 2.96 -27.29 -22.16
CA ALA A 552 3.18 -28.69 -21.84
C ALA A 552 3.33 -29.51 -23.13
N ASP A 553 2.39 -29.35 -24.07
CA ASP A 553 2.44 -29.95 -25.40
C ASP A 553 3.70 -29.54 -26.19
N ALA A 554 4.00 -28.24 -26.25
CA ALA A 554 5.17 -27.71 -26.96
C ALA A 554 6.52 -28.15 -26.36
N THR A 555 6.55 -28.58 -25.09
CA THR A 555 7.76 -29.04 -24.40
C THR A 555 7.80 -30.55 -24.18
N GLY A 556 6.76 -31.29 -24.58
CA GLY A 556 6.65 -32.73 -24.37
C GLY A 556 6.50 -33.15 -22.89
N ARG A 557 6.02 -32.26 -22.02
CA ARG A 557 5.84 -32.51 -20.58
C ARG A 557 4.38 -32.69 -20.20
N GLY A 558 4.13 -33.25 -19.03
CA GLY A 558 2.78 -33.24 -18.43
C GLY A 558 2.37 -31.83 -17.98
N ILE A 559 1.06 -31.54 -17.98
CA ILE A 559 0.50 -30.30 -17.39
C ILE A 559 0.93 -30.12 -15.92
N PRO A 560 0.82 -31.12 -15.02
CA PRO A 560 1.29 -30.97 -13.64
C PRO A 560 2.79 -30.68 -13.54
N GLU A 561 3.61 -31.26 -14.41
CA GLU A 561 5.07 -31.10 -14.42
C GLU A 561 5.49 -29.71 -14.92
N THR A 562 4.73 -29.13 -15.85
CA THR A 562 4.95 -27.76 -16.33
C THR A 562 4.75 -26.73 -15.22
N GLY A 563 3.86 -27.03 -14.25
CA GLY A 563 3.59 -26.22 -13.06
C GLY A 563 2.74 -24.98 -13.32
N THR A 564 2.20 -24.39 -12.27
CA THR A 564 1.47 -23.12 -12.35
C THR A 564 2.41 -21.93 -12.12
N THR A 565 1.99 -20.74 -12.55
CA THR A 565 2.65 -19.50 -12.08
C THR A 565 2.26 -19.22 -10.63
N THR A 566 3.05 -18.38 -9.96
CA THR A 566 2.77 -17.99 -8.58
C THR A 566 1.48 -17.16 -8.48
N PHE A 567 0.55 -17.57 -7.63
CA PHE A 567 -0.63 -16.77 -7.26
C PHE A 567 -0.23 -15.73 -6.22
N ARG A 568 -0.68 -14.48 -6.41
CA ARG A 568 -0.36 -13.37 -5.50
C ARG A 568 -1.62 -12.58 -5.15
N PRO A 569 -1.74 -12.08 -3.92
CA PRO A 569 -2.69 -11.01 -3.63
C PRO A 569 -2.32 -9.74 -4.43
N PRO A 570 -3.30 -8.91 -4.80
CA PRO A 570 -4.72 -9.10 -4.53
C PRO A 570 -5.43 -9.93 -5.62
N TYR A 571 -6.47 -10.71 -5.24
CA TYR A 571 -7.30 -11.50 -6.17
C TYR A 571 -7.91 -10.67 -7.31
N VAL A 572 -8.37 -9.46 -6.99
CA VAL A 572 -8.77 -8.39 -7.93
C VAL A 572 -8.02 -7.11 -7.57
N PRO A 573 -7.83 -6.17 -8.51
CA PRO A 573 -7.18 -4.89 -8.21
C PRO A 573 -7.84 -4.16 -7.04
N VAL A 574 -7.01 -3.56 -6.17
CA VAL A 574 -7.43 -2.76 -5.01
C VAL A 574 -6.97 -1.33 -5.19
N SER A 575 -7.82 -0.35 -4.85
CA SER A 575 -7.41 1.05 -4.91
C SER A 575 -6.39 1.37 -3.82
N ILE A 576 -5.32 2.09 -4.20
CA ILE A 576 -4.29 2.56 -3.25
C ILE A 576 -4.92 3.47 -2.20
N ALA A 577 -5.90 4.29 -2.61
CA ALA A 577 -6.58 5.22 -1.72
C ALA A 577 -7.40 4.51 -0.62
N ALA A 578 -8.02 3.35 -0.89
CA ALA A 578 -8.68 2.56 0.16
C ALA A 578 -7.67 2.01 1.18
N MET A 579 -6.55 1.43 0.73
CA MET A 579 -5.48 0.98 1.63
C MET A 579 -4.82 2.13 2.40
N GLY A 580 -4.87 3.34 1.84
CA GLY A 580 -4.32 4.58 2.41
C GLY A 580 -5.33 5.46 3.14
N ALA A 581 -6.58 5.04 3.35
CA ALA A 581 -7.62 5.84 4.00
C ALA A 581 -7.11 6.52 5.30
N GLY A 582 -7.42 7.81 5.45
CA GLY A 582 -6.91 8.68 6.52
C GLY A 582 -5.53 9.28 6.27
N GLY A 583 -4.66 8.62 5.49
CA GLY A 583 -3.26 9.00 5.28
C GLY A 583 -3.02 10.01 4.16
N ARG A 584 -3.77 11.13 4.12
CA ARG A 584 -3.62 12.18 3.09
C ARG A 584 -3.31 13.55 3.70
N ALA A 585 -2.49 14.34 3.00
CA ALA A 585 -2.09 15.68 3.46
C ALA A 585 -1.63 15.64 4.94
N LYS A 586 -2.21 16.49 5.79
CA LYS A 586 -1.95 16.51 7.25
C LYS A 586 -2.37 15.25 8.00
N GLY A 587 -3.23 14.40 7.42
CA GLY A 587 -3.59 13.09 7.98
C GLY A 587 -2.55 11.99 7.73
N PHE A 588 -1.46 12.26 6.99
CA PHE A 588 -0.41 11.28 6.72
C PHE A 588 0.35 10.86 7.99
N ALA A 589 0.60 11.80 8.90
CA ALA A 589 1.25 11.57 10.17
C ALA A 589 0.64 12.50 11.25
N PRO A 590 0.67 12.11 12.55
CA PRO A 590 0.19 12.99 13.62
C PRO A 590 1.00 14.28 13.72
N GLU A 591 0.32 15.42 13.88
CA GLU A 591 0.94 16.69 14.24
C GLU A 591 0.97 16.82 15.78
N ARG A 592 2.16 17.02 16.37
CA ARG A 592 2.32 17.28 17.82
C ARG A 592 2.63 18.76 18.06
N PHE A 593 1.85 19.39 18.93
CA PHE A 593 1.94 20.81 19.21
C PHE A 593 2.41 21.08 20.65
N LEU A 594 3.27 22.10 20.79
CA LEU A 594 3.72 22.62 22.08
C LEU A 594 2.55 23.21 22.87
N THR A 595 2.67 23.27 24.20
CA THR A 595 1.72 24.03 25.03
C THR A 595 1.74 25.52 24.66
N SER A 596 2.87 26.05 24.18
CA SER A 596 3.01 27.41 23.70
C SER A 596 2.66 27.61 22.21
N ASP A 597 2.16 26.60 21.49
CA ASP A 597 1.94 26.67 20.03
C ASP A 597 1.04 27.86 19.65
N GLN A 598 -0.13 27.99 20.28
CA GLN A 598 -1.03 29.11 20.01
C GLN A 598 -0.39 30.46 20.39
N ALA A 599 0.22 30.55 21.58
CA ALA A 599 0.91 31.78 22.04
C ALA A 599 2.07 32.21 21.13
N SER A 600 2.71 31.24 20.46
CA SER A 600 3.76 31.49 19.47
C SER A 600 3.20 31.95 18.14
N ARG A 601 2.11 31.35 17.66
CA ARG A 601 1.41 31.75 16.42
C ARG A 601 0.75 33.12 16.54
N ASP A 602 0.24 33.47 17.71
CA ASP A 602 -0.27 34.82 18.01
C ASP A 602 0.80 35.90 17.79
N ARG A 603 2.08 35.51 17.89
CA ARG A 603 3.27 36.34 17.62
C ARG A 603 3.86 36.12 16.23
N LEU A 604 3.08 35.56 15.32
CA LEU A 604 3.43 35.32 13.91
C LEU A 604 4.64 34.40 13.72
N ALA A 605 4.97 33.55 14.70
CA ALA A 605 6.07 32.62 14.57
C ALA A 605 5.76 31.55 13.50
N PRO A 606 6.58 31.41 12.44
CA PRO A 606 6.47 30.27 11.56
C PRO A 606 6.93 29.01 12.28
N MET A 607 6.19 27.92 12.08
CA MET A 607 6.45 26.64 12.74
C MET A 607 7.19 25.70 11.81
N ILE A 608 8.26 25.09 12.31
CA ILE A 608 9.08 24.11 11.59
C ILE A 608 8.94 22.71 12.20
N GLU A 609 9.07 21.70 11.36
CA GLU A 609 8.97 20.29 11.75
C GLU A 609 10.27 19.81 12.42
N ALA A 610 10.12 19.16 13.58
CA ALA A 610 11.18 18.47 14.31
C ALA A 610 10.69 17.06 14.67
N GLY A 611 10.80 16.14 13.71
CA GLY A 611 10.08 14.87 13.77
C GLY A 611 8.57 15.12 13.63
N LEU A 612 7.78 14.65 14.61
CA LEU A 612 6.33 14.92 14.63
C LEU A 612 5.96 16.25 15.32
N TRP A 613 6.94 16.96 15.91
CA TRP A 613 6.71 18.21 16.61
C TRP A 613 6.77 19.42 15.69
N TYR A 614 5.94 20.42 15.95
CA TYR A 614 6.03 21.75 15.34
C TYR A 614 6.60 22.75 16.35
N ARG A 615 7.73 23.38 16.01
CA ARG A 615 8.45 24.32 16.88
C ARG A 615 8.58 25.71 16.25
N PRO A 616 8.58 26.80 17.03
CA PRO A 616 8.73 28.14 16.48
C PRO A 616 10.15 28.34 15.92
N SER A 617 10.25 28.72 14.65
CA SER A 617 11.52 28.96 13.98
C SER A 617 12.15 30.29 14.40
N TYR A 618 11.36 31.37 14.39
CA TYR A 618 11.71 32.72 14.85
C TYR A 618 10.42 33.50 15.17
N PHE A 619 10.54 34.69 15.75
CA PHE A 619 9.44 35.58 16.16
C PHE A 619 9.60 36.95 15.49
N PRO A 620 8.99 37.18 14.32
CA PRO A 620 9.17 38.42 13.56
C PRO A 620 8.53 39.63 14.24
N LYS A 621 9.16 40.81 14.11
CA LYS A 621 8.59 42.12 14.46
C LYS A 621 8.15 42.88 13.20
N PRO A 622 7.19 43.82 13.31
CA PRO A 622 6.83 44.69 12.21
C PRO A 622 8.05 45.40 11.60
N GLY A 623 8.20 45.30 10.28
CA GLY A 623 9.33 45.88 9.55
C GLY A 623 10.47 44.90 9.24
N GLU A 624 10.51 43.72 9.88
CA GLU A 624 11.44 42.65 9.51
C GLU A 624 10.86 41.86 8.33
N THR A 625 11.60 41.82 7.23
CA THR A 625 11.17 41.23 5.95
C THR A 625 11.79 39.85 5.70
N THR A 626 12.86 39.52 6.42
CA THR A 626 13.54 38.22 6.31
C THR A 626 13.62 37.50 7.66
N TRP A 627 13.64 36.17 7.62
CA TRP A 627 13.87 35.35 8.82
C TRP A 627 15.19 35.67 9.51
N ARG A 628 16.22 36.07 8.74
CA ARG A 628 17.55 36.39 9.25
C ARG A 628 17.54 37.67 10.08
N GLU A 629 16.79 38.70 9.70
CA GLU A 629 16.67 39.93 10.49
C GLU A 629 16.10 39.65 11.89
N ALA A 630 15.03 38.85 11.95
CA ALA A 630 14.43 38.42 13.21
C ALA A 630 15.40 37.56 14.05
N CYS A 631 16.06 36.59 13.42
CA CYS A 631 17.06 35.73 14.06
C CYS A 631 18.23 36.57 14.62
N ASP A 632 18.79 37.48 13.83
CA ASP A 632 19.92 38.33 14.23
C ASP A 632 19.55 39.23 15.41
N ARG A 633 18.32 39.77 15.43
CA ARG A 633 17.78 40.52 16.58
C ARG A 633 17.65 39.62 17.80
N GLU A 634 17.05 38.44 17.67
CA GLU A 634 16.85 37.49 18.75
C GLU A 634 18.18 37.07 19.41
N VAL A 635 19.20 36.77 18.61
CA VAL A 635 20.54 36.44 19.12
C VAL A 635 21.11 37.60 19.92
N ARG A 636 21.08 38.83 19.38
CA ARG A 636 21.56 40.03 20.09
C ARG A 636 20.76 40.29 21.37
N MET A 637 19.45 40.04 21.35
CA MET A 637 18.56 40.19 22.49
C MET A 637 18.92 39.19 23.61
N VAL A 638 19.17 37.92 23.29
CA VAL A 638 19.63 36.92 24.26
C VAL A 638 20.99 37.31 24.85
N ARG A 639 21.95 37.73 23.99
CA ARG A 639 23.31 38.12 24.42
C ARG A 639 23.34 39.41 25.26
N GLY A 640 22.42 40.33 25.04
CA GLY A 640 22.39 41.64 25.69
C GLY A 640 21.41 41.78 26.87
N ALA A 641 20.36 40.95 26.92
CA ALA A 641 19.30 41.02 27.92
C ALA A 641 18.87 39.63 28.39
N VAL A 642 17.73 39.13 27.91
CA VAL A 642 17.19 37.82 28.25
C VAL A 642 16.27 37.34 27.12
N GLY A 643 16.33 36.05 26.79
CA GLY A 643 15.39 35.40 25.89
C GLY A 643 14.70 34.21 26.52
N VAL A 644 13.49 33.91 26.04
CA VAL A 644 12.69 32.74 26.42
C VAL A 644 12.46 31.84 25.22
N CYS A 645 12.84 30.57 25.31
CA CYS A 645 12.65 29.57 24.25
C CYS A 645 11.91 28.34 24.79
N ASP A 646 10.96 27.82 24.02
CA ASP A 646 10.26 26.58 24.37
C ASP A 646 11.11 25.35 23.99
N VAL A 647 11.53 24.62 25.03
CA VAL A 647 12.31 23.38 24.96
C VAL A 647 11.51 22.17 25.46
N SER A 648 10.18 22.29 25.54
CA SER A 648 9.27 21.23 26.01
C SER A 648 9.35 19.96 25.16
N THR A 649 9.82 20.05 23.91
CA THR A 649 9.96 18.89 23.01
C THR A 649 11.12 17.95 23.34
N LEU A 650 12.08 18.35 24.19
CA LEU A 650 13.17 17.47 24.63
C LEU A 650 12.60 16.20 25.29
N GLY A 651 13.19 15.03 25.04
CA GLY A 651 12.78 13.82 25.75
C GLY A 651 13.06 13.98 27.24
N LYS A 652 12.15 13.52 28.08
CA LYS A 652 12.29 13.55 29.55
C LYS A 652 11.94 12.16 30.06
N ILE A 653 12.87 11.53 30.78
CA ILE A 653 12.74 10.16 31.26
C ILE A 653 13.06 10.15 32.75
N ASP A 654 12.06 9.75 33.54
CA ASP A 654 12.16 9.61 34.99
C ASP A 654 12.67 8.20 35.32
N ILE A 655 13.75 8.13 36.11
CA ILE A 655 14.49 6.90 36.43
C ILE A 655 14.60 6.79 37.95
N GLN A 656 13.95 5.79 38.53
CA GLN A 656 13.84 5.64 39.99
C GLN A 656 14.22 4.25 40.46
N GLY A 657 14.86 4.17 41.62
CA GLY A 657 15.19 2.94 42.32
C GLY A 657 16.66 2.89 42.77
N PRO A 658 17.00 1.97 43.69
CA PRO A 658 18.36 1.88 44.25
C PRO A 658 19.44 1.58 43.20
N ASP A 659 19.12 0.94 42.07
CA ASP A 659 20.07 0.67 41.00
C ASP A 659 20.08 1.75 39.89
N ALA A 660 19.36 2.87 40.05
CA ALA A 660 19.23 3.91 39.01
C ALA A 660 20.59 4.52 38.60
N GLY A 661 21.43 4.87 39.58
CA GLY A 661 22.76 5.43 39.30
C GLY A 661 23.68 4.43 38.59
N ARG A 662 23.60 3.15 38.98
CA ARG A 662 24.33 2.05 38.32
C ARG A 662 23.84 1.82 36.89
N PHE A 663 22.54 1.92 36.66
CA PHE A 663 21.93 1.85 35.32
C PHE A 663 22.41 2.98 34.43
N LEU A 664 22.42 4.22 34.93
CA LEU A 664 22.96 5.36 34.20
C LEU A 664 24.45 5.19 33.87
N ASP A 665 25.25 4.63 34.78
CA ASP A 665 26.64 4.28 34.51
C ASP A 665 26.78 3.25 33.38
N PHE A 666 25.79 2.39 33.16
CA PHE A 666 25.85 1.37 32.12
C PHE A 666 25.43 1.89 30.74
N VAL A 667 24.48 2.82 30.67
CA VAL A 667 23.96 3.37 29.40
C VAL A 667 24.73 4.61 28.91
N TYR A 668 25.25 5.43 29.82
CA TYR A 668 26.10 6.56 29.46
C TYR A 668 27.58 6.19 29.43
N THR A 669 28.36 6.92 28.65
CA THR A 669 29.82 6.76 28.56
C THR A 669 30.56 7.19 29.82
N ASN A 670 30.07 8.25 30.49
CA ASN A 670 30.57 8.77 31.76
C ASN A 670 29.78 8.26 32.97
N THR A 671 30.29 8.50 34.17
CA THR A 671 29.68 8.05 35.43
C THR A 671 28.62 9.03 35.90
N PHE A 672 27.50 8.56 36.45
CA PHE A 672 26.38 9.28 37.07
C PHE A 672 26.08 8.82 38.50
N SER A 673 26.49 7.61 38.90
CA SER A 673 26.28 7.10 40.27
C SER A 673 26.92 7.96 41.37
N THR A 674 28.00 8.67 41.05
CA THR A 674 28.72 9.58 41.97
C THR A 674 28.32 11.05 41.85
N LEU A 675 27.33 11.37 41.00
CA LEU A 675 26.82 12.74 40.87
C LEU A 675 26.15 13.15 42.20
N PRO A 676 26.49 14.28 42.84
CA PRO A 676 25.79 14.72 44.05
C PRO A 676 24.30 14.98 43.79
N VAL A 677 23.45 14.76 44.78
CA VAL A 677 22.03 15.17 44.72
C VAL A 677 21.94 16.70 44.51
N GLY A 678 20.99 17.14 43.69
CA GLY A 678 20.85 18.54 43.30
C GLY A 678 21.79 18.98 42.18
N LYS A 679 22.51 18.04 41.55
CA LYS A 679 23.38 18.31 40.40
C LYS A 679 22.87 17.65 39.12
N VAL A 680 23.28 18.25 38.01
CA VAL A 680 23.04 17.81 36.64
C VAL A 680 24.39 17.46 36.01
N ARG A 681 24.39 16.48 35.11
CA ARG A 681 25.58 16.11 34.32
C ARG A 681 25.19 15.83 32.88
N TYR A 682 25.95 16.38 31.95
CA TYR A 682 25.86 16.03 30.53
C TYR A 682 26.56 14.69 30.27
N GLY A 683 26.00 13.86 29.40
CA GLY A 683 26.55 12.56 29.03
C GLY A 683 26.25 12.19 27.59
N LEU A 684 27.07 11.28 27.07
CA LEU A 684 26.95 10.73 25.73
C LEU A 684 26.52 9.26 25.82
N MET A 685 25.55 8.85 25.01
CA MET A 685 25.17 7.45 24.86
C MET A 685 25.71 6.91 23.54
N LEU A 686 26.28 5.71 23.57
CA LEU A 686 26.75 5.03 22.36
C LEU A 686 25.82 3.87 22.02
N ARG A 687 25.82 3.48 20.74
CA ARG A 687 25.29 2.18 20.33
C ARG A 687 26.34 1.09 20.56
N GLU A 688 25.93 -0.17 20.44
CA GLU A 688 26.80 -1.33 20.59
C GLU A 688 27.97 -1.33 19.59
N ASP A 689 27.86 -0.64 18.45
CA ASP A 689 28.91 -0.48 17.45
C ASP A 689 30.00 0.57 17.80
N GLY A 690 29.80 1.32 18.89
CA GLY A 690 30.73 2.33 19.42
C GLY A 690 30.52 3.74 18.87
N LEU A 691 29.50 3.96 18.03
CA LEU A 691 29.14 5.26 17.49
C LEU A 691 28.12 5.96 18.39
N VAL A 692 28.08 7.29 18.32
CA VAL A 692 27.16 8.10 19.11
C VAL A 692 25.72 7.79 18.74
N MET A 693 24.92 7.48 19.76
CA MET A 693 23.47 7.26 19.63
C MET A 693 22.71 8.55 19.87
N ASP A 694 22.91 9.15 21.03
CA ASP A 694 22.25 10.37 21.47
C ASP A 694 23.06 11.00 22.61
N ASP A 695 22.73 12.23 22.98
CA ASP A 695 23.29 12.93 24.12
C ASP A 695 22.19 13.49 25.04
N GLY A 696 22.61 14.11 26.14
CA GLY A 696 21.70 14.86 26.98
C GLY A 696 22.21 15.02 28.40
N THR A 697 21.37 15.56 29.26
CA THR A 697 21.70 15.75 30.68
C THR A 697 20.88 14.86 31.57
N SER A 698 21.45 14.36 32.67
CA SER A 698 20.68 13.74 33.74
C SER A 698 20.87 14.48 35.06
N ALA A 699 19.75 14.81 35.68
CA ALA A 699 19.66 15.48 36.97
C ALA A 699 19.45 14.43 38.08
N ARG A 700 20.24 14.48 39.15
CA ARG A 700 20.04 13.62 40.33
C ARG A 700 19.16 14.35 41.34
N LEU A 701 17.89 13.97 41.41
CA LEU A 701 16.86 14.62 42.24
C LEU A 701 16.88 14.10 43.69
N SER A 702 17.24 12.84 43.89
CA SER A 702 17.49 12.24 45.20
C SER A 702 18.52 11.10 45.07
N GLU A 703 18.84 10.41 46.17
CA GLU A 703 19.79 9.29 46.13
C GLU A 703 19.42 8.21 45.11
N THR A 704 18.12 8.01 44.88
CA THR A 704 17.56 6.96 44.02
C THR A 704 16.64 7.49 42.93
N HIS A 705 16.72 8.79 42.58
CA HIS A 705 15.84 9.42 41.60
C HIS A 705 16.63 10.31 40.66
N TYR A 706 16.54 10.00 39.37
CA TYR A 706 17.16 10.76 38.30
C TYR A 706 16.11 11.18 37.27
N LEU A 707 16.33 12.33 36.66
CA LEU A 707 15.58 12.78 35.50
C LEU A 707 16.56 12.99 34.34
N MET A 708 16.45 12.14 33.33
CA MET A 708 17.21 12.21 32.09
C MET A 708 16.48 13.12 31.10
N THR A 709 17.24 13.95 30.41
CA THR A 709 16.81 14.70 29.24
C THR A 709 17.54 14.15 28.01
N THR A 710 16.83 14.07 26.89
CA THR A 710 17.36 13.59 25.61
C THR A 710 16.99 14.60 24.54
N THR A 711 17.59 14.45 23.36
CA THR A 711 17.20 15.27 22.21
C THR A 711 15.75 15.00 21.78
N THR A 712 15.13 15.96 21.08
CA THR A 712 13.70 15.92 20.73
C THR A 712 13.30 14.72 19.88
N THR A 713 14.01 14.46 18.79
CA THR A 713 13.64 13.41 17.83
C THR A 713 14.06 12.02 18.28
N ALA A 714 15.08 11.90 19.15
CA ALA A 714 15.53 10.61 19.68
C ALA A 714 14.82 10.18 20.96
N ALA A 715 13.96 10.99 21.57
CA ALA A 715 13.26 10.65 22.82
C ALA A 715 12.63 9.24 22.84
N GLY A 716 11.91 8.88 21.76
CA GLY A 716 11.33 7.55 21.62
C GLY A 716 12.36 6.45 21.37
N GLN A 717 13.45 6.75 20.68
CA GLN A 717 14.56 5.81 20.46
C GLN A 717 15.31 5.53 21.76
N VAL A 718 15.66 6.56 22.53
CA VAL A 718 16.34 6.42 23.82
C VAL A 718 15.47 5.64 24.80
N MET A 719 14.18 5.97 24.92
CA MET A 719 13.28 5.21 25.80
C MET A 719 13.22 3.72 25.45
N ARG A 720 13.14 3.38 24.15
CA ARG A 720 13.20 1.97 23.70
C ARG A 720 14.56 1.33 23.99
N HIS A 721 15.65 2.07 23.84
CA HIS A 721 16.98 1.58 24.16
C HIS A 721 17.14 1.29 25.66
N LEU A 722 16.71 2.20 26.54
CA LEU A 722 16.73 1.98 27.98
C LEU A 722 15.87 0.79 28.38
N ASP A 723 14.68 0.65 27.81
CA ASP A 723 13.80 -0.49 28.07
C ASP A 723 14.44 -1.83 27.64
N PHE A 724 15.04 -1.86 26.44
CA PHE A 724 15.79 -3.02 25.97
C PHE A 724 16.97 -3.35 26.88
N VAL A 725 17.80 -2.35 27.25
CA VAL A 725 18.96 -2.59 28.13
C VAL A 725 18.52 -3.08 29.51
N GLN A 726 17.46 -2.48 30.06
CA GLN A 726 16.90 -2.90 31.33
C GLN A 726 16.44 -4.36 31.28
N GLN A 727 15.68 -4.75 30.25
CA GLN A 727 15.13 -6.10 30.13
C GLN A 727 16.19 -7.15 29.74
N ALA A 728 17.11 -6.82 28.83
CA ALA A 728 18.06 -7.78 28.27
C ALA A 728 19.33 -7.95 29.12
N PHE A 729 19.84 -6.87 29.73
CA PHE A 729 21.13 -6.88 30.43
C PHE A 729 21.02 -6.64 31.94
N CYS A 730 19.94 -6.00 32.40
CA CYS A 730 19.81 -5.54 33.78
C CYS A 730 18.53 -6.07 34.47
N ALA A 731 17.99 -7.22 34.04
CA ALA A 731 16.67 -7.72 34.48
C ALA A 731 16.52 -7.87 36.01
N THR A 732 17.62 -8.09 36.73
CA THR A 732 17.64 -8.25 38.20
C THR A 732 17.83 -6.94 38.97
N TRP A 733 18.07 -5.82 38.28
CA TRP A 733 18.33 -4.53 38.91
C TRP A 733 17.02 -3.86 39.35
N LYS A 734 17.03 -3.26 40.53
CA LYS A 734 15.88 -2.64 41.17
C LYS A 734 15.77 -1.19 40.71
N LEU A 735 15.22 -0.98 39.51
CA LEU A 735 14.84 0.34 39.01
C LEU A 735 13.58 0.31 38.13
N ARG A 736 13.04 1.50 37.84
CA ARG A 736 11.96 1.77 36.90
C ARG A 736 12.34 2.96 36.04
N VAL A 737 11.95 2.90 34.77
CA VAL A 737 12.15 3.96 33.77
C VAL A 737 10.80 4.30 33.19
N ILE A 738 10.43 5.58 33.14
CA ILE A 738 9.18 6.04 32.54
C ILE A 738 9.41 7.35 31.77
N SER A 739 8.85 7.45 30.57
CA SER A 739 8.84 8.72 29.84
C SER A 739 7.88 9.69 30.51
N VAL A 740 8.39 10.86 30.87
CA VAL A 740 7.64 12.02 31.38
C VAL A 740 7.73 13.21 30.40
N THR A 741 8.07 12.92 29.13
CA THR A 741 8.28 13.91 28.07
C THR A 741 7.08 14.85 27.91
N GLU A 742 5.87 14.31 27.91
CA GLU A 742 4.63 15.07 27.74
C GLU A 742 3.98 15.51 29.07
N ALA A 743 4.57 15.13 30.21
CA ALA A 743 4.04 15.51 31.51
C ALA A 743 4.48 16.94 31.92
N PHE A 744 5.57 17.45 31.32
CA PHE A 744 6.16 18.73 31.68
C PHE A 744 6.37 19.64 30.45
N ALA A 745 5.87 20.87 30.55
CA ALA A 745 6.32 21.97 29.71
C ALA A 745 7.61 22.54 30.31
N GLN A 746 8.57 22.95 29.48
CA GLN A 746 9.87 23.44 29.92
C GLN A 746 10.36 24.57 29.03
N PHE A 747 10.74 25.68 29.66
CA PHE A 747 11.20 26.89 28.97
C PHE A 747 12.63 27.19 29.36
N ALA A 748 13.47 27.46 28.37
CA ALA A 748 14.82 27.95 28.55
C ALA A 748 14.79 29.48 28.63
N ILE A 749 15.31 30.02 29.73
CA ILE A 749 15.50 31.44 29.99
C ILE A 749 17.01 31.70 29.97
N ALA A 750 17.49 32.45 28.99
CA ALA A 750 18.93 32.65 28.78
C ALA A 750 19.31 34.12 28.56
N GLY A 751 20.46 34.53 29.08
CA GLY A 751 21.03 35.87 28.93
C GLY A 751 21.49 36.47 30.25
N PRO A 752 22.21 37.61 30.24
CA PRO A 752 22.73 38.25 31.44
C PRO A 752 21.65 38.70 32.44
N LYS A 753 20.38 38.83 32.02
CA LYS A 753 19.24 39.12 32.90
C LYS A 753 18.38 37.90 33.25
N ALA A 754 18.81 36.69 32.88
CA ALA A 754 18.03 35.46 33.09
C ALA A 754 17.71 35.22 34.57
N ARG A 755 18.70 35.41 35.46
CA ARG A 755 18.49 35.29 36.91
C ARG A 755 17.44 36.27 37.42
N ALA A 756 17.57 37.53 37.03
CA ALA A 756 16.65 38.59 37.43
C ALA A 756 15.22 38.30 36.96
N LEU A 757 15.03 37.75 35.75
CA LEU A 757 13.71 37.32 35.27
C LEU A 757 13.13 36.19 36.12
N ILE A 758 13.92 35.15 36.40
CA ILE A 758 13.50 34.00 37.22
C ILE A 758 13.05 34.46 38.62
N ASP A 759 13.80 35.35 39.27
CA ASP A 759 13.46 35.86 40.60
C ASP A 759 12.11 36.64 40.61
N THR A 760 11.58 37.07 39.46
CA THR A 760 10.24 37.70 39.38
C THR A 760 9.08 36.71 39.28
N VAL A 761 9.36 35.45 38.94
CA VAL A 761 8.36 34.41 38.64
C VAL A 761 8.26 33.39 39.78
N LEU A 762 9.34 33.13 40.50
CA LEU A 762 9.32 32.23 41.64
C LEU A 762 8.59 32.85 42.83
N ASP A 763 7.86 32.03 43.59
CA ASP A 763 7.19 32.49 44.82
C ASP A 763 8.20 32.83 45.93
N GLN A 764 9.43 32.31 45.85
CA GLN A 764 10.53 32.59 46.76
C GLN A 764 11.79 32.94 45.97
N PRO A 765 12.64 33.88 46.48
CA PRO A 765 13.92 34.18 45.85
C PRO A 765 14.78 32.93 45.67
N LEU A 766 15.45 32.79 44.53
CA LEU A 766 16.12 31.53 44.15
C LEU A 766 17.31 31.15 45.07
N GLY A 767 17.93 32.10 45.79
CA GLY A 767 19.12 31.82 46.60
C GLY A 767 20.30 31.30 45.76
N ASP A 768 21.22 30.54 46.35
CA ASP A 768 22.34 29.95 45.60
C ASP A 768 21.88 28.72 44.79
N LEU A 769 22.19 28.74 43.49
CA LEU A 769 22.02 27.61 42.58
C LEU A 769 23.22 27.64 41.63
N PRO A 770 24.25 26.81 41.83
CA PRO A 770 25.45 26.81 40.98
C PRO A 770 25.17 26.26 39.58
N PHE A 771 26.06 26.53 38.62
CA PHE A 771 26.01 25.92 37.29
C PHE A 771 25.88 24.39 37.37
N MET A 772 25.05 23.83 36.49
CA MET A 772 24.63 22.42 36.50
C MET A 772 23.98 22.00 37.83
N GLY A 773 23.22 22.91 38.44
CA GLY A 773 22.37 22.66 39.61
C GLY A 773 20.92 22.39 39.22
N VAL A 774 20.20 21.65 40.06
CA VAL A 774 18.75 21.45 39.95
C VAL A 774 18.12 21.58 41.34
N ARG A 775 16.94 22.19 41.40
CA ARG A 775 16.15 22.25 42.65
C ARG A 775 14.65 22.32 42.39
N PRO A 776 13.82 21.83 43.33
CA PRO A 776 12.40 22.14 43.34
C PRO A 776 12.19 23.63 43.66
N VAL A 777 11.18 24.22 43.03
CA VAL A 777 10.71 25.59 43.24
C VAL A 777 9.19 25.64 43.10
N THR A 778 8.56 26.76 43.46
CA THR A 778 7.13 26.99 43.21
C THR A 778 6.90 28.27 42.42
N VAL A 779 5.90 28.24 41.54
CA VAL A 779 5.49 29.37 40.68
C VAL A 779 3.97 29.49 40.75
N GLY A 780 3.48 30.57 41.37
CA GLY A 780 2.04 30.77 41.56
C GLY A 780 1.39 29.63 42.35
N GLY A 781 2.12 29.03 43.30
CA GLY A 781 1.68 27.86 44.07
C GLY A 781 1.78 26.51 43.35
N VAL A 782 2.24 26.48 42.09
CA VAL A 782 2.46 25.24 41.32
C VAL A 782 3.88 24.72 41.58
N GLU A 783 4.02 23.42 41.90
CA GLU A 783 5.32 22.78 41.99
C GLU A 783 6.03 22.74 40.62
N ALA A 784 7.28 23.20 40.60
CA ALA A 784 8.09 23.28 39.40
C ALA A 784 9.52 22.82 39.68
N ARG A 785 10.29 22.61 38.62
CA ARG A 785 11.72 22.29 38.72
C ARG A 785 12.52 23.32 37.96
N LEU A 786 13.56 23.84 38.60
CA LEU A 786 14.49 24.77 37.99
C LEU A 786 15.86 24.10 37.82
N PHE A 787 16.37 24.15 36.60
CA PHE A 787 17.69 23.67 36.23
C PHE A 787 18.57 24.86 35.86
N ARG A 788 19.80 24.93 36.34
CA ARG A 788 20.79 25.92 35.88
C ARG A 788 21.69 25.31 34.82
N ILE A 789 21.10 25.14 33.63
CA ILE A 789 21.72 24.58 32.43
C ILE A 789 21.54 25.55 31.27
N SER A 790 22.44 25.50 30.29
CA SER A 790 22.43 26.43 29.17
C SER A 790 22.93 25.77 27.90
N PHE A 791 22.17 25.95 26.82
CA PHE A 791 22.56 25.58 25.45
C PHE A 791 22.89 26.81 24.58
N SER A 792 22.81 28.02 25.14
CA SER A 792 23.12 29.29 24.43
C SER A 792 24.54 29.80 24.72
N GLY A 793 25.20 29.27 25.75
CA GLY A 793 26.47 29.78 26.26
C GLY A 793 26.36 31.05 27.11
N GLU A 794 25.14 31.53 27.38
CA GLU A 794 24.88 32.55 28.41
C GLU A 794 24.53 31.90 29.74
N GLU A 795 24.44 32.70 30.81
CA GLU A 795 23.71 32.28 32.01
C GLU A 795 22.31 31.82 31.61
N GLY A 796 21.96 30.60 32.00
CA GLY A 796 20.75 29.92 31.54
C GLY A 796 20.07 29.15 32.65
N TYR A 797 18.74 29.20 32.61
CA TYR A 797 17.85 28.43 33.46
C TYR A 797 16.81 27.71 32.59
N GLU A 798 16.44 26.50 32.97
CA GLU A 798 15.28 25.82 32.41
C GLU A 798 14.25 25.62 33.51
N LEU A 799 13.05 26.15 33.31
CA LEU A 799 11.94 26.06 34.25
C LEU A 799 10.90 25.10 33.71
N ALA A 800 10.68 23.99 34.43
CA ALA A 800 9.75 22.94 34.07
C ALA A 800 8.53 22.94 35.00
N VAL A 801 7.33 22.98 34.41
CA VAL A 801 6.02 22.89 35.11
C VAL A 801 5.17 21.78 34.51
N PRO A 802 4.16 21.26 35.24
CA PRO A 802 3.18 20.36 34.65
C PRO A 802 2.55 20.99 33.39
N VAL A 803 2.30 20.15 32.37
CA VAL A 803 1.93 20.60 31.02
C VAL A 803 0.71 21.54 30.98
N ASP A 804 -0.26 21.36 31.89
CA ASP A 804 -1.46 22.19 32.00
C ASP A 804 -1.17 23.69 32.25
N TYR A 805 0.00 24.01 32.80
CA TYR A 805 0.42 25.38 33.10
C TYR A 805 1.39 25.96 32.06
N GLY A 806 1.74 25.19 31.03
CA GLY A 806 2.79 25.54 30.08
C GLY A 806 2.52 26.85 29.32
N GLU A 807 1.33 26.99 28.73
CA GLU A 807 1.00 28.20 27.96
C GLU A 807 0.99 29.46 28.84
N ALA A 808 0.38 29.36 30.03
CA ALA A 808 0.29 30.45 30.98
C ALA A 808 1.68 30.92 31.42
N LEU A 809 2.57 29.98 31.76
CA LEU A 809 3.95 30.27 32.10
C LEU A 809 4.71 30.91 30.94
N PHE A 810 4.56 30.41 29.71
CA PHE A 810 5.22 31.00 28.55
C PHE A 810 4.80 32.45 28.33
N ARG A 811 3.50 32.74 28.37
CA ARG A 811 2.98 34.10 28.19
C ARG A 811 3.51 35.05 29.28
N ASP A 812 3.53 34.61 30.54
CA ASP A 812 4.03 35.40 31.67
C ASP A 812 5.55 35.66 31.57
N LEU A 813 6.34 34.62 31.30
CA LEU A 813 7.79 34.72 31.10
C LEU A 813 8.12 35.70 29.98
N VAL A 814 7.44 35.58 28.84
CA VAL A 814 7.67 36.45 27.68
C VAL A 814 7.29 37.90 28.00
N ALA A 815 6.13 38.14 28.60
CA ALA A 815 5.69 39.49 28.95
C ALA A 815 6.68 40.18 29.90
N ARG A 816 7.16 39.46 30.92
CA ARG A 816 8.19 39.96 31.85
C ARG A 816 9.52 40.18 31.17
N ALA A 817 9.96 39.25 30.32
CA ALA A 817 11.18 39.42 29.53
C ALA A 817 11.15 40.69 28.68
N GLU A 818 10.02 40.99 28.04
CA GLU A 818 9.82 42.21 27.24
C GLU A 818 10.02 43.49 28.07
N THR A 819 9.59 43.52 29.33
CA THR A 819 9.85 44.66 30.24
C THR A 819 11.34 44.87 30.56
N MET A 820 12.17 43.85 30.35
CA MET A 820 13.61 43.85 30.62
C MET A 820 14.46 44.08 29.36
N GLY A 821 13.82 44.37 28.22
CA GLY A 821 14.45 44.48 26.90
C GLY A 821 14.69 43.11 26.21
N GLY A 822 14.07 42.05 26.73
CA GLY A 822 14.10 40.69 26.23
C GLY A 822 12.86 40.30 25.42
N GLY A 823 12.63 39.00 25.28
CA GLY A 823 11.46 38.45 24.57
C GLY A 823 11.60 36.97 24.20
N PRO A 824 10.71 36.44 23.34
CA PRO A 824 10.80 35.06 22.87
C PRO A 824 11.87 34.92 21.78
N TYR A 825 12.49 33.75 21.68
CA TYR A 825 13.38 33.41 20.56
C TYR A 825 13.15 31.98 20.06
N GLY A 826 13.32 31.80 18.75
CA GLY A 826 13.03 30.55 18.07
C GLY A 826 14.25 29.66 17.84
N MET A 827 14.01 28.57 17.11
CA MET A 827 15.04 27.58 16.77
C MET A 827 16.20 28.14 15.95
N GLU A 828 15.98 29.12 15.09
CA GLU A 828 17.06 29.73 14.29
C GLU A 828 18.07 30.43 15.19
N ALA A 829 17.58 31.29 16.11
CA ALA A 829 18.44 31.98 17.06
C ALA A 829 19.13 31.00 18.03
N LEU A 830 18.42 29.96 18.50
CA LEU A 830 19.04 28.89 19.29
C LEU A 830 20.16 28.18 18.52
N ASN A 831 19.98 27.96 17.22
CA ASN A 831 20.97 27.32 16.36
C ASN A 831 22.22 28.21 16.19
N VAL A 832 22.07 29.53 16.05
CA VAL A 832 23.23 30.44 16.05
C VAL A 832 23.97 30.38 17.38
N LEU A 833 23.25 30.53 18.50
CA LEU A 833 23.84 30.59 19.84
C LEU A 833 24.62 29.31 20.18
N ARG A 834 24.12 28.13 19.80
CA ARG A 834 24.79 26.85 20.03
C ARG A 834 25.98 26.62 19.10
N ILE A 835 25.90 27.07 17.83
CA ILE A 835 27.02 26.97 16.87
C ILE A 835 28.19 27.83 17.35
N GLU A 836 27.91 29.04 17.84
CA GLU A 836 28.95 29.91 18.44
C GLU A 836 29.69 29.23 19.60
N LYS A 837 29.03 28.30 20.30
CA LYS A 837 29.60 27.51 21.41
C LYS A 837 30.13 26.13 21.00
N GLY A 838 30.03 25.75 19.73
CA GLY A 838 30.43 24.41 19.27
C GLY A 838 29.59 23.27 19.84
N PHE A 839 28.38 23.56 20.32
CA PHE A 839 27.52 22.53 20.90
C PHE A 839 26.86 21.66 19.82
N LEU A 840 26.74 20.38 20.16
CA LEU A 840 26.28 19.34 19.25
C LEU A 840 24.76 19.31 19.15
N THR A 841 24.28 18.90 17.98
CA THR A 841 22.90 18.48 17.77
C THR A 841 22.90 17.21 16.92
N HIS A 842 21.74 16.68 16.57
CA HIS A 842 21.63 15.59 15.60
C HIS A 842 22.28 15.86 14.23
N ALA A 843 22.51 17.13 13.88
CA ALA A 843 23.30 17.46 12.69
C ALA A 843 24.74 16.93 12.79
N GLU A 844 25.31 16.91 14.00
CA GLU A 844 26.65 16.38 14.28
C GLU A 844 26.61 14.91 14.68
N ILE A 845 25.57 14.44 15.39
CA ILE A 845 25.41 13.04 15.83
C ILE A 845 24.52 12.21 14.89
N HIS A 846 24.81 12.23 13.58
CA HIS A 846 24.03 11.59 12.51
C HIS A 846 24.22 10.07 12.37
N GLY A 847 24.73 9.41 13.42
CA GLY A 847 24.87 7.96 13.50
C GLY A 847 26.13 7.36 12.88
N ARG A 848 27.01 8.16 12.25
CA ARG A 848 28.29 7.68 11.66
C ARG A 848 29.54 8.13 12.42
N VAL A 849 29.36 8.93 13.48
CA VAL A 849 30.45 9.58 14.22
C VAL A 849 30.71 8.87 15.54
N SER A 850 31.98 8.76 15.92
CA SER A 850 32.41 8.26 17.22
C SER A 850 32.43 9.38 18.27
N ALA A 851 32.60 9.01 19.53
CA ALA A 851 32.84 9.99 20.60
C ALA A 851 34.11 10.83 20.34
N ASP A 852 35.15 10.23 19.73
CA ASP A 852 36.39 10.94 19.41
C ASP A 852 36.18 11.95 18.28
N ASP A 853 35.42 11.60 17.25
CA ASP A 853 35.14 12.48 16.11
C ASP A 853 34.49 13.78 16.57
N VAL A 854 33.51 13.71 17.48
CA VAL A 854 32.83 14.90 18.03
C VAL A 854 33.64 15.62 19.11
N GLY A 855 34.90 15.23 19.35
CA GLY A 855 35.78 15.85 20.34
C GLY A 855 35.47 15.48 21.79
N LEU A 856 34.64 14.46 22.03
CA LEU A 856 34.22 13.99 23.35
C LEU A 856 34.80 12.61 23.71
N GLY A 857 35.87 12.17 23.06
CA GLY A 857 36.49 10.85 23.28
C GLY A 857 36.90 10.63 24.75
N ALA A 858 37.38 11.69 25.42
CA ALA A 858 37.73 11.65 26.85
C ALA A 858 36.55 11.40 27.80
N MET A 859 35.31 11.57 27.33
CA MET A 859 34.09 11.27 28.10
C MET A 859 33.83 9.76 28.20
N VAL A 860 34.40 8.96 27.29
CA VAL A 860 34.32 7.50 27.34
C VAL A 860 35.16 6.98 28.49
N SER A 861 34.50 6.59 29.58
CA SER A 861 35.18 6.19 30.80
C SER A 861 36.08 4.98 30.58
N THR A 862 37.33 5.08 31.01
CA THR A 862 38.27 3.96 31.05
C THR A 862 38.06 3.06 32.27
N LYS A 863 37.34 3.55 33.30
CA LYS A 863 37.22 2.93 34.63
C LYS A 863 35.99 2.04 34.82
N LYS A 864 34.99 2.14 33.93
CA LYS A 864 33.76 1.34 33.96
C LYS A 864 33.46 0.80 32.57
N ASP A 865 32.65 -0.23 32.51
CA ASP A 865 32.04 -0.67 31.26
C ASP A 865 30.73 0.07 30.99
N CYS A 866 30.35 0.18 29.72
CA CYS A 866 29.07 0.74 29.27
C CYS A 866 28.81 0.32 27.82
N ILE A 867 27.56 0.46 27.38
CA ILE A 867 27.15 0.15 26.00
C ILE A 867 28.08 0.87 25.01
N GLY A 868 28.61 0.12 24.05
CA GLY A 868 29.45 0.64 22.97
C GLY A 868 30.93 0.87 23.30
N ARG A 869 31.34 0.86 24.57
CA ARG A 869 32.73 1.18 24.98
C ARG A 869 33.78 0.27 24.33
N ALA A 870 33.56 -1.04 24.36
CA ALA A 870 34.52 -1.97 23.77
C ALA A 870 34.64 -1.76 22.26
N ALA A 871 33.53 -1.51 21.58
CA ALA A 871 33.51 -1.28 20.16
C ALA A 871 34.14 0.06 19.78
N SER A 872 33.99 1.12 20.58
CA SER A 872 34.56 2.45 20.31
C SER A 872 36.09 2.48 20.34
N GLN A 873 36.74 1.43 20.88
CA GLN A 873 38.20 1.31 20.95
C GLN A 873 38.82 0.62 19.72
N ARG A 874 38.00 0.10 18.80
CA ARG A 874 38.51 -0.59 17.61
C ARG A 874 39.33 0.34 16.71
N PRO A 875 40.35 -0.18 16.01
CA PRO A 875 41.08 0.58 15.00
C PRO A 875 40.13 1.21 13.98
N GLY A 876 40.38 2.46 13.61
CA GLY A 876 39.54 3.22 12.67
C GLY A 876 38.29 3.87 13.28
N LEU A 877 38.06 3.82 14.60
CA LEU A 877 36.99 4.57 15.30
C LEU A 877 37.49 5.77 16.12
N TRP A 878 38.80 6.01 16.09
CA TRP A 878 39.48 7.16 16.67
C TRP A 878 40.76 7.40 15.87
N GLY A 879 41.37 8.58 15.98
CA GLY A 879 42.68 8.86 15.38
C GLY A 879 42.65 9.82 14.18
N PRO A 880 43.83 10.10 13.59
CA PRO A 880 44.00 11.11 12.54
C PRO A 880 43.36 10.73 11.20
N GLU A 881 43.15 9.44 10.93
CA GLU A 881 42.48 8.96 9.71
C GLU A 881 40.98 9.29 9.67
N ARG A 882 40.40 9.71 10.80
CA ARG A 882 38.98 10.05 10.91
C ARG A 882 38.71 11.51 10.63
N GLU A 883 37.49 11.78 10.20
CA GLU A 883 36.96 13.12 10.12
C GLU A 883 36.59 13.59 11.53
N GLN A 884 37.20 14.68 11.96
CA GLN A 884 37.07 15.23 13.32
C GLN A 884 36.32 16.54 13.27
N LEU A 885 35.49 16.80 14.28
CA LEU A 885 34.69 18.01 14.40
C LEU A 885 35.61 19.23 14.58
N VAL A 886 35.43 20.19 13.69
CA VAL A 886 36.14 21.48 13.65
C VAL A 886 35.14 22.62 13.45
N GLY A 887 35.59 23.83 13.78
CA GLY A 887 34.90 25.06 13.38
C GLY A 887 35.39 25.53 12.02
N LEU A 888 34.51 26.15 11.23
CA LEU A 888 34.85 26.89 10.01
C LEU A 888 34.45 28.35 10.17
N LYS A 889 35.33 29.26 9.79
CA LYS A 889 35.05 30.70 9.75
C LYS A 889 35.28 31.25 8.34
N ALA A 890 34.30 31.97 7.80
CA ALA A 890 34.39 32.56 6.47
C ALA A 890 33.83 33.99 6.44
N SER A 891 34.35 34.79 5.52
CA SER A 891 33.81 36.12 5.19
C SER A 891 32.62 36.02 4.21
N GLY A 892 32.63 35.01 3.33
CA GLY A 892 31.53 34.69 2.41
C GLY A 892 30.53 33.70 3.00
N ALA A 893 29.35 33.63 2.40
CA ALA A 893 28.30 32.70 2.81
C ALA A 893 28.71 31.24 2.58
N ILE A 894 28.38 30.37 3.55
CA ILE A 894 28.64 28.93 3.53
C ILE A 894 27.33 28.16 3.71
N SER A 895 27.30 26.90 3.29
CA SER A 895 26.11 26.04 3.42
C SER A 895 26.40 24.73 4.17
N ALA A 896 25.39 24.25 4.90
CA ALA A 896 25.40 22.89 5.43
C ALA A 896 25.24 21.87 4.28
N GLY A 897 25.93 20.75 4.39
CA GLY A 897 26.04 19.73 3.34
C GLY A 897 27.12 20.01 2.29
N ALA A 898 27.82 21.13 2.38
CA ALA A 898 28.97 21.42 1.53
C ALA A 898 30.15 20.49 1.84
N HIS A 899 30.99 20.24 0.84
CA HIS A 899 32.17 19.41 0.94
C HIS A 899 33.45 20.25 1.03
N LEU A 900 34.48 19.69 1.65
CA LEU A 900 35.73 20.37 1.97
C LEU A 900 36.89 19.84 1.15
N PHE A 901 37.63 20.74 0.52
CA PHE A 901 38.75 20.44 -0.37
C PHE A 901 39.96 21.28 -0.02
N ARG A 902 41.17 20.76 -0.26
CA ARG A 902 42.38 21.57 -0.18
C ARG A 902 42.37 22.64 -1.28
N PRO A 903 42.75 23.91 -0.99
CA PRO A 903 42.86 24.93 -2.02
C PRO A 903 43.77 24.49 -3.17
N GLY A 904 43.34 24.73 -4.41
CA GLY A 904 44.07 24.35 -5.63
C GLY A 904 43.87 22.91 -6.10
N PHE A 905 43.20 22.05 -5.33
CA PHE A 905 42.86 20.69 -5.75
C PHE A 905 41.56 20.66 -6.57
N ALA A 906 41.45 19.65 -7.45
CA ALA A 906 40.24 19.41 -8.22
C ALA A 906 39.09 19.00 -7.30
N VAL A 907 37.88 19.50 -7.59
CA VAL A 907 36.66 19.20 -6.83
C VAL A 907 36.10 17.87 -7.33
N GLU A 908 36.67 16.78 -6.82
CA GLU A 908 36.32 15.41 -7.16
C GLU A 908 36.40 14.51 -5.93
N ARG A 909 35.76 13.34 -5.99
CA ARG A 909 35.56 12.45 -4.83
C ARG A 909 36.87 12.07 -4.14
N GLU A 910 37.94 11.89 -4.91
CA GLU A 910 39.25 11.48 -4.44
C GLU A 910 39.94 12.54 -3.57
N ASN A 911 39.58 13.82 -3.74
CA ASN A 911 40.16 14.95 -3.03
C ASN A 911 39.27 15.49 -1.91
N ASP A 912 38.08 14.92 -1.72
CA ASP A 912 37.17 15.28 -0.64
C ASP A 912 37.80 14.99 0.72
N GLN A 913 37.74 15.95 1.65
CA GLN A 913 38.36 15.88 2.97
C GLN A 913 37.34 15.88 4.10
N GLY A 914 36.04 15.99 3.78
CA GLY A 914 34.98 16.01 4.77
C GLY A 914 33.85 16.96 4.40
N TYR A 915 32.99 17.27 5.36
CA TYR A 915 31.71 17.93 5.09
C TYR A 915 31.24 18.83 6.23
N VAL A 916 30.40 19.80 5.88
CA VAL A 916 29.81 20.77 6.81
C VAL A 916 28.47 20.27 7.31
N THR A 917 28.26 20.26 8.62
CA THR A 917 27.01 19.81 9.24
C THR A 917 26.07 20.95 9.56
N SER A 918 26.60 22.05 10.09
CA SER A 918 25.82 23.18 10.59
C SER A 918 26.45 24.48 10.16
N VAL A 919 25.62 25.48 9.85
CA VAL A 919 26.07 26.82 9.45
C VAL A 919 25.20 27.90 10.05
N CYS A 920 25.79 29.05 10.32
CA CYS A 920 25.05 30.27 10.64
C CYS A 920 25.84 31.52 10.25
N TRP A 921 25.12 32.62 10.02
CA TRP A 921 25.69 33.94 10.22
C TRP A 921 25.65 34.26 11.72
N SER A 922 26.79 34.65 12.30
CA SER A 922 26.85 35.09 13.69
C SER A 922 26.78 36.63 13.76
N PRO A 923 25.71 37.22 14.29
CA PRO A 923 25.65 38.66 14.55
C PRO A 923 26.53 39.10 15.73
N THR A 924 27.02 38.14 16.52
CA THR A 924 27.95 38.37 17.64
C THR A 924 29.38 38.57 17.14
N LEU A 925 29.79 37.79 16.14
CA LEU A 925 31.16 37.78 15.60
C LEU A 925 31.30 38.42 14.22
N ASP A 926 30.19 38.84 13.61
CA ASP A 926 30.12 39.47 12.28
C ASP A 926 30.77 38.60 11.19
N SER A 927 30.51 37.28 11.24
CA SER A 927 31.10 36.32 10.31
C SER A 927 30.22 35.09 10.11
N TRP A 928 30.43 34.39 8.98
CA TRP A 928 29.85 33.06 8.76
C TRP A 928 30.64 32.02 9.54
N LEU A 929 29.91 31.21 10.30
CA LEU A 929 30.44 30.13 11.11
C LEU A 929 29.84 28.80 10.65
N GLY A 930 30.63 27.74 10.71
CA GLY A 930 30.16 26.39 10.47
C GLY A 930 30.78 25.37 11.40
N LEU A 931 30.05 24.29 11.67
CA LEU A 931 30.62 23.07 12.23
C LEU A 931 30.79 22.06 11.10
N ALA A 932 31.93 21.37 11.08
CA ALA A 932 32.25 20.45 10.01
C ALA A 932 33.06 19.27 10.55
N PHE A 933 32.98 18.14 9.86
CA PHE A 933 33.89 17.01 10.05
C PHE A 933 34.95 17.09 8.96
N LEU A 934 36.22 17.16 9.37
CA LEU A 934 37.38 17.28 8.49
C LEU A 934 38.40 16.20 8.85
N THR A 935 38.91 15.46 7.87
CA THR A 935 39.97 14.47 8.09
C THR A 935 41.18 15.11 8.76
N ASP A 936 41.58 14.53 9.89
CA ASP A 936 42.61 15.03 10.81
C ASP A 936 42.40 16.50 11.26
N GLY A 937 41.13 16.92 11.36
CA GLY A 937 40.76 18.33 11.44
C GLY A 937 41.36 19.10 12.62
N ARG A 938 41.54 18.47 13.79
CA ARG A 938 42.08 19.15 14.98
C ARG A 938 43.54 19.58 14.80
N ALA A 939 44.32 18.80 14.05
CA ALA A 939 45.71 19.13 13.72
C ALA A 939 45.83 20.28 12.70
N ARG A 940 44.71 20.67 12.09
CA ARG A 940 44.62 21.60 10.95
C ARG A 940 43.98 22.94 11.31
N HIS A 941 43.81 23.25 12.59
CA HIS A 941 43.36 24.58 13.01
C HIS A 941 44.34 25.66 12.51
N GLY A 942 43.80 26.73 11.92
CA GLY A 942 44.53 27.80 11.24
C GLY A 942 44.72 27.56 9.74
N GLU A 943 44.44 26.37 9.22
CA GLU A 943 44.53 26.06 7.78
C GLU A 943 43.40 26.73 6.99
N LYS A 944 43.68 27.11 5.74
CA LYS A 944 42.65 27.50 4.76
C LYS A 944 42.12 26.27 4.03
N ILE A 945 40.81 26.10 4.01
CA ILE A 945 40.10 25.02 3.33
C ILE A 945 39.07 25.59 2.36
N ARG A 946 38.93 24.99 1.19
CA ARG A 946 37.91 25.37 0.21
C ARG A 946 36.62 24.61 0.48
N LEU A 947 35.52 25.32 0.64
CA LEU A 947 34.17 24.77 0.80
C LEU A 947 33.42 24.88 -0.52
N VAL A 948 32.84 23.78 -0.99
CA VAL A 948 32.11 23.74 -2.27
C VAL A 948 30.73 23.09 -2.12
N ASP A 949 29.71 23.78 -2.63
CA ASP A 949 28.34 23.29 -2.81
C ASP A 949 27.87 23.62 -4.23
N HIS A 950 27.93 22.62 -5.11
CA HIS A 950 27.54 22.77 -6.51
C HIS A 950 26.05 23.03 -6.72
N LEU A 951 25.18 22.57 -5.81
CA LEU A 951 23.73 22.76 -5.95
C LEU A 951 23.35 24.22 -5.72
N ARG A 952 24.08 24.90 -4.83
CA ARG A 952 23.85 26.32 -4.50
C ARG A 952 24.84 27.27 -5.16
N GLY A 953 25.82 26.75 -5.90
CA GLY A 953 26.87 27.54 -6.56
C GLY A 953 27.79 28.25 -5.58
N ILE A 954 28.02 27.67 -4.40
CA ILE A 954 28.89 28.23 -3.36
C ILE A 954 30.27 27.61 -3.49
N ASP A 955 31.29 28.47 -3.52
CA ASP A 955 32.69 28.11 -3.58
C ASP A 955 33.48 29.18 -2.84
N VAL A 956 33.92 28.87 -1.62
CA VAL A 956 34.47 29.87 -0.70
C VAL A 956 35.58 29.28 0.14
N GLU A 957 36.61 30.08 0.38
CA GLU A 957 37.68 29.71 1.31
C GLU A 957 37.26 29.99 2.75
N CYS A 958 37.43 28.99 3.61
CA CYS A 958 37.15 29.03 5.03
C CYS A 958 38.46 28.85 5.81
N GLU A 959 38.53 29.43 7.00
CA GLU A 959 39.56 29.11 7.99
C GLU A 959 39.06 27.99 8.89
N VAL A 960 39.86 26.94 9.03
CA VAL A 960 39.63 25.86 10.00
C VAL A 960 39.99 26.38 11.39
N THR A 961 39.11 26.22 12.35
CA THR A 961 39.23 26.77 13.71
C THR A 961 38.77 25.76 14.74
N HIS A 962 38.98 26.07 16.02
CA HIS A 962 38.35 25.33 17.11
C HIS A 962 36.82 25.48 17.01
N PRO A 963 36.00 24.43 17.27
CA PRO A 963 34.54 24.49 17.12
C PRO A 963 33.85 25.48 18.07
N VAL A 964 34.52 25.93 19.12
CA VAL A 964 34.02 26.97 20.05
C VAL A 964 34.53 28.33 19.60
N PHE A 965 33.64 29.18 19.08
CA PHE A 965 33.98 30.49 18.50
C PHE A 965 33.83 31.65 19.48
N PHE A 966 32.95 31.52 20.47
CA PHE A 966 32.59 32.59 21.39
C PHE A 966 32.74 32.15 22.86
N ASP A 967 33.36 33.00 23.69
CA ASP A 967 33.55 32.78 25.13
C ASP A 967 34.14 31.38 25.42
N ALA A 968 35.31 31.08 24.86
CA ALA A 968 35.91 29.75 24.94
C ALA A 968 36.14 29.26 26.39
N ASP A 969 36.42 30.18 27.31
CA ASP A 969 36.60 29.88 28.74
C ASP A 969 35.27 29.59 29.46
N GLY A 970 34.14 29.97 28.85
CA GLY A 970 32.79 29.67 29.33
C GLY A 970 32.34 30.50 30.54
N GLY A 971 32.96 31.65 30.76
CA GLY A 971 32.73 32.48 31.95
C GLY A 971 31.29 33.00 32.03
N ARG A 972 30.71 33.39 30.89
CA ARG A 972 29.33 33.91 30.84
C ARG A 972 28.29 32.88 31.24
N MET A 973 28.53 31.62 30.91
CA MET A 973 27.63 30.50 31.22
C MET A 973 27.79 30.01 32.66
N ARG A 974 29.03 29.93 33.14
CA ARG A 974 29.37 29.28 34.42
C ARG A 974 29.20 30.19 35.63
N GLY A 975 29.25 31.52 35.42
CA GLY A 975 29.22 32.51 36.48
C GLY A 975 30.60 32.81 37.03
#